data_AF-A0A1E1F4Q7-F1
#
_entry.id   AF-A0A1E1F4Q7-F1
#
_cell.length_a   1.000
_cell.length_b   1.000
_cell.length_c   1.000
_cell.angle_alpha   90.00
_cell.angle_beta   90.00
_cell.angle_gamma   90.00
#
_symmetry.space_group_name_H-M   'P 1'
#
loop_
_entity.id
_entity.type
_entity.pdbx_description
1 polymer ?
#
loop_
_entity_poly.entity_id
_entity_poly.type
_entity_poly.pdbx_seq_one_letter_code
_entity_poly.pdbx_strand_id
1 'polypeptide(L)'
;MTQPYKKKLIEVAIPLEAINAASAREKSIRHGHPSTLHLWWARRPLAACRAVLFAQLVDDPSSNPENFPTPEAQEAERKRLFGIIEELVKWENSTNEEVLERARAEIRKSCGGELPPVYDPFSGGGSIPLEAQRLGLPAYGSDLNPVAVMIGKAMIEIPPKFKDKEPIHPGVKDRQFYRNSEGLAEDVKYYGEWMREKAWERIGHLYPEVDLPQEYGGGKATVIAWIWARTVPSPDPAFADVQVPIASSFLLSSKAGKEAWIEPIVDRKAKTITYRIRKGGTKAELEVAKEGTKAGRGANFRCIMSDTAITPKHITSAGKAGHMGQTLIAIVAEGKGGRAYVAPTDRHDTLAKSGKPAWKPEQRQPNNPRWFSPPAYGMETFGDLFTDRQLLALNTFSDLVHEARAQVEVDARAAGLSSDLTSLCDGGSGAKAYAEAVSVYLTFGVSKATDYHSSITTWHSSREIIRNTFGRQALPMTWDFTEANIFSASTGNWRNCIEWGVKTLDALMPRNTGLEIQHDAQSVTYPERTVISSDPPYYDNIGYADLSDFFFSWMKPALRPVYPEIFGVLATPKAEELVATPYRHGGKDAAEAFFLDGMSRAIANMAAQSSDLFPATIYYAFKQSEVAQDGISSTGWATFLQAVVEAGYAVVGTWPMRTEMANRMIASGTNALANSVVLVCRKKEATAEAITRAEFVRALKRELPPAIAELQVANIAPADMPQSAIGPGMGVFSRYKAVLESDDSPMSVKTALQLINRELDEYLGGIQGEFDADTRFAITWFEQNGNGKGDYGVADNLARARGISVESVKHAGIVESAAGKVRILIRDELDEDWEPESDSHLTVWECLQHLVRLHEKDGISHDTAVLLKKINAQAETVKDLAYCLYDISANKRKDAKEATAYNALIADWAELTKAAAAIHDTSGDRQTRMDI
;
A
#
# COMPACT_ATOMS: atom_id res chain seq x y z
N MET A 1 -19.54 38.85 14.93
CA MET A 1 -18.46 38.89 13.92
C MET A 1 -17.60 37.67 14.18
N THR A 2 -17.81 36.58 13.43
CA THR A 2 -16.92 35.43 13.47
C THR A 2 -15.58 35.88 12.87
N GLN A 3 -14.49 35.77 13.63
CA GLN A 3 -13.17 35.96 13.02
C GLN A 3 -13.03 34.89 11.93
N PRO A 4 -12.71 35.25 10.68
CA PRO A 4 -12.42 34.26 9.66
C PRO A 4 -11.24 33.41 10.14
N TYR A 5 -11.43 32.09 10.21
CA TYR A 5 -10.38 31.17 10.63
C TYR A 5 -9.19 31.26 9.64
N LYS A 6 -7.99 30.99 10.13
CA LYS A 6 -6.79 30.93 9.27
C LYS A 6 -6.85 29.66 8.42
N LYS A 7 -6.91 29.82 7.10
CA LYS A 7 -6.77 28.72 6.15
C LYS A 7 -5.39 28.10 6.29
N LYS A 8 -5.35 26.77 6.23
CA LYS A 8 -4.14 25.96 6.24
C LYS A 8 -3.73 25.61 4.81
N LEU A 9 -2.45 25.29 4.60
CA LEU A 9 -1.94 24.92 3.28
C LEU A 9 -2.77 23.81 2.64
N ILE A 10 -3.16 22.80 3.42
CA ILE A 10 -3.94 21.65 2.94
C ILE A 10 -5.34 22.02 2.42
N GLU A 11 -5.85 23.21 2.73
CA GLU A 11 -7.13 23.71 2.24
C GLU A 11 -7.00 24.48 0.91
N VAL A 12 -5.77 24.74 0.47
CA VAL A 12 -5.48 25.57 -0.70
C VAL A 12 -4.68 24.79 -1.74
N ALA A 13 -3.47 24.35 -1.41
CA ALA A 13 -2.61 23.63 -2.34
C ALA A 13 -1.48 22.86 -1.62
N ILE A 14 -1.05 21.75 -2.24
CA ILE A 14 0.08 20.91 -1.80
C ILE A 14 0.86 20.36 -3.01
N PRO A 15 2.18 20.07 -2.89
CA PRO A 15 3.00 19.55 -3.99
C PRO A 15 2.75 18.05 -4.20
N LEU A 16 1.59 17.73 -4.79
CA LEU A 16 1.06 16.38 -4.85
C LEU A 16 1.93 15.40 -5.64
N GLU A 17 2.56 15.86 -6.71
CA GLU A 17 3.48 15.07 -7.54
C GLU A 17 4.65 14.52 -6.70
N ALA A 18 5.30 15.39 -5.92
CA ALA A 18 6.41 15.00 -5.05
C ALA A 18 5.97 14.03 -3.95
N ILE A 19 4.80 14.29 -3.33
CA ILE A 19 4.21 13.40 -2.31
C ILE A 19 3.93 12.01 -2.89
N ASN A 20 3.34 11.95 -4.08
CA ASN A 20 2.98 10.70 -4.75
C ASN A 20 4.20 9.92 -5.22
N ALA A 21 5.21 10.60 -5.79
CA ALA A 21 6.47 9.98 -6.19
C ALA A 21 7.21 9.36 -4.98
N ALA A 22 7.29 10.10 -3.88
CA ALA A 22 7.89 9.61 -2.64
C ALA A 22 7.11 8.42 -2.05
N SER A 23 5.78 8.51 -2.00
CA SER A 23 4.90 7.45 -1.50
C SER A 23 4.99 6.16 -2.31
N ALA A 24 5.17 6.27 -3.63
CA ALA A 24 5.40 5.11 -4.49
C ALA A 24 6.78 4.48 -4.23
N ARG A 25 7.82 5.30 -4.09
CA ARG A 25 9.20 4.86 -3.82
C ARG A 25 9.33 4.14 -2.47
N GLU A 26 8.69 4.67 -1.43
CA GLU A 26 8.72 4.14 -0.05
C GLU A 26 8.32 2.66 0.03
N LYS A 27 7.40 2.20 -0.84
CA LYS A 27 6.94 0.80 -0.88
C LYS A 27 8.03 -0.22 -1.18
N SER A 28 9.16 0.20 -1.76
CA SER A 28 10.34 -0.65 -2.01
C SER A 28 11.36 -0.64 -0.86
N ILE A 29 11.23 0.31 0.06
CA ILE A 29 12.17 0.52 1.16
C ILE A 29 11.88 -0.49 2.27
N ARG A 30 12.95 -1.12 2.76
CA ARG A 30 12.87 -2.11 3.83
C ARG A 30 13.77 -1.74 5.00
N HIS A 31 14.96 -1.19 4.74
CA HIS A 31 15.88 -0.80 5.80
C HIS A 31 15.35 0.41 6.59
N GLY A 32 15.18 0.26 7.90
CA GLY A 32 14.71 1.33 8.79
C GLY A 32 13.21 1.60 8.75
N HIS A 33 12.47 0.96 7.85
CA HIS A 33 11.04 1.22 7.68
C HIS A 33 10.22 0.49 8.77
N PRO A 34 9.19 1.11 9.38
CA PRO A 34 8.32 0.46 10.37
C PRO A 34 7.66 -0.85 9.92
N SER A 35 7.48 -1.03 8.61
CA SER A 35 6.97 -2.30 8.06
C SER A 35 7.86 -3.50 8.34
N THR A 36 9.15 -3.29 8.64
CA THR A 36 10.07 -4.36 9.01
C THR A 36 10.12 -4.63 10.51
N LEU A 37 9.55 -3.76 11.36
CA LEU A 37 9.39 -4.03 12.79
C LEU A 37 8.39 -5.17 13.03
N HIS A 38 7.21 -5.09 12.41
CA HIS A 38 6.18 -6.14 12.45
C HIS A 38 5.29 -6.05 11.21
N LEU A 39 4.66 -7.14 10.76
CA LEU A 39 3.69 -7.06 9.66
C LEU A 39 2.38 -6.41 10.14
N TRP A 40 1.83 -5.50 9.34
CA TRP A 40 0.48 -4.96 9.48
C TRP A 40 -0.02 -4.58 8.08
N TRP A 41 -1.25 -4.93 7.74
CA TRP A 41 -1.74 -4.90 6.36
C TRP A 41 -2.18 -3.53 5.85
N ALA A 42 -2.49 -2.59 6.75
CA ALA A 42 -2.90 -1.22 6.41
C ALA A 42 -1.94 -0.21 7.00
N ARG A 43 -0.83 0.03 6.29
CA ARG A 43 0.11 1.09 6.62
C ARG A 43 0.08 2.15 5.55
N ARG A 44 -0.17 3.39 5.95
CA ARG A 44 -0.05 4.53 5.07
C ARG A 44 1.42 4.91 4.87
N PRO A 45 1.79 5.37 3.65
CA PRO A 45 3.13 5.86 3.39
C PRO A 45 3.48 6.99 4.35
N LEU A 46 4.63 6.89 5.00
CA LEU A 46 5.12 7.89 5.96
C LEU A 46 5.33 9.25 5.30
N ALA A 47 5.81 9.26 4.05
CA ALA A 47 5.92 10.47 3.25
C ALA A 47 4.59 11.24 3.15
N ALA A 48 3.49 10.54 2.85
CA ALA A 48 2.15 11.13 2.77
C ALA A 48 1.68 11.62 4.15
N CYS A 49 1.81 10.80 5.20
CA CYS A 49 1.43 11.18 6.56
C CYS A 49 2.15 12.46 7.01
N ARG A 50 3.47 12.55 6.79
CA ARG A 50 4.29 13.71 7.14
C ARG A 50 3.87 14.97 6.38
N ALA A 51 3.63 14.86 5.08
CA ALA A 51 3.20 15.99 4.26
C ALA A 51 1.81 16.51 4.66
N VAL A 52 0.86 15.59 4.88
CA VAL A 52 -0.50 15.93 5.32
C VAL A 52 -0.49 16.63 6.68
N LEU A 53 0.23 16.08 7.66
CA LEU A 53 0.32 16.69 8.99
C LEU A 53 0.96 18.09 8.94
N PHE A 54 2.04 18.26 8.16
CA PHE A 54 2.64 19.58 7.98
C PHE A 54 1.64 20.57 7.34
N ALA A 55 1.01 20.19 6.23
CA ALA A 55 0.07 21.05 5.52
C ALA A 55 -1.23 21.33 6.30
N GLN A 56 -1.62 20.43 7.21
CA GLN A 56 -2.77 20.58 8.11
C GLN A 56 -2.54 21.63 9.21
N LEU A 57 -1.28 21.86 9.59
CA LEU A 57 -0.92 22.73 10.71
C LEU A 57 -0.40 24.10 10.27
N VAL A 58 0.29 24.16 9.14
CA VAL A 58 0.89 25.39 8.60
C VAL A 58 -0.18 26.26 7.92
N ASP A 59 -0.20 27.54 8.28
CA ASP A 59 -1.09 28.56 7.70
C ASP A 59 -0.74 28.79 6.23
N ASP A 60 -1.75 28.87 5.37
CA ASP A 60 -1.55 29.37 4.01
C ASP A 60 -1.23 30.88 4.03
N PRO A 61 -0.33 31.38 3.17
CA PRO A 61 0.03 32.79 3.10
C PRO A 61 -1.16 33.75 2.91
N SER A 62 -2.26 33.31 2.27
CA SER A 62 -3.49 34.10 2.12
C SER A 62 -4.16 34.46 3.46
N SER A 63 -3.84 33.73 4.53
CA SER A 63 -4.35 34.01 5.89
C SER A 63 -3.52 35.05 6.64
N ASN A 64 -2.41 35.54 6.07
CA ASN A 64 -1.54 36.55 6.66
C ASN A 64 -1.29 37.71 5.68
N PRO A 65 -2.33 38.45 5.25
CA PRO A 65 -2.22 39.50 4.24
C PRO A 65 -1.32 40.67 4.69
N GLU A 66 -1.09 40.84 5.99
CA GLU A 66 -0.13 41.82 6.52
C GLU A 66 1.32 41.48 6.13
N ASN A 67 1.65 40.19 6.06
CA ASN A 67 2.98 39.72 5.66
C ASN A 67 3.07 39.43 4.15
N PHE A 68 1.95 39.03 3.53
CA PHE A 68 1.86 38.66 2.12
C PHE A 68 0.69 39.38 1.43
N PRO A 69 0.83 40.70 1.17
CA PRO A 69 -0.28 41.55 0.73
C PRO A 69 -0.70 41.33 -0.73
N THR A 70 0.15 40.74 -1.57
CA THR A 70 -0.14 40.51 -2.99
C THR A 70 -0.25 39.02 -3.34
N PRO A 71 -1.01 38.65 -4.38
CA PRO A 71 -1.07 37.27 -4.87
C PRO A 71 0.32 36.69 -5.20
N GLU A 72 1.21 37.50 -5.76
CA GLU A 72 2.58 37.07 -6.10
C GLU A 72 3.41 36.77 -4.85
N ALA A 73 3.27 37.58 -3.80
CA ALA A 73 3.93 37.33 -2.53
C ALA A 73 3.38 36.08 -1.82
N GLN A 74 2.07 35.84 -1.92
CA GLN A 74 1.44 34.63 -1.40
C GLN A 74 1.93 33.38 -2.13
N GLU A 75 2.02 33.43 -3.46
CA GLU A 75 2.51 32.31 -4.27
C GLU A 75 4.00 32.04 -4.03
N ALA A 76 4.82 33.10 -3.89
CA ALA A 76 6.24 32.96 -3.58
C ALA A 76 6.47 32.27 -2.22
N GLU A 77 5.72 32.66 -1.19
CA GLU A 77 5.79 32.01 0.12
C GLU A 77 5.25 30.59 0.08
N ARG A 78 4.15 30.35 -0.65
CA ARG A 78 3.60 29.00 -0.85
C ARG A 78 4.62 28.07 -1.49
N LYS A 79 5.33 28.55 -2.52
CA LYS A 79 6.42 27.82 -3.18
C LYS A 79 7.58 27.50 -2.22
N ARG A 80 7.92 28.41 -1.30
CA ARG A 80 8.92 28.13 -0.25
C ARG A 80 8.44 27.02 0.69
N LEU A 81 7.18 27.07 1.12
CA LEU A 81 6.57 26.04 1.98
C LEU A 81 6.49 24.68 1.26
N PHE A 82 6.23 24.68 -0.04
CA PHE A 82 6.28 23.46 -0.87
C PHE A 82 7.69 22.88 -0.94
N GLY A 83 8.72 23.71 -1.07
CA GLY A 83 10.11 23.25 -0.99
C GLY A 83 10.42 22.49 0.31
N ILE A 84 9.85 22.93 1.45
CA ILE A 84 9.97 22.17 2.71
C ILE A 84 9.26 20.82 2.61
N ILE A 85 8.05 20.76 2.08
CA ILE A 85 7.32 19.49 1.90
C ILE A 85 8.08 18.55 0.96
N GLU A 86 8.59 19.03 -0.18
CA GLU A 86 9.38 18.26 -1.15
C GLU A 86 10.64 17.66 -0.53
N GLU A 87 11.28 18.38 0.38
CA GLU A 87 12.40 17.84 1.16
C GLU A 87 11.93 16.86 2.24
N LEU A 88 10.83 17.16 2.94
CA LEU A 88 10.27 16.31 3.99
C LEU A 88 9.83 14.94 3.46
N VAL A 89 9.26 14.85 2.27
CA VAL A 89 8.74 13.56 1.74
C VAL A 89 9.85 12.59 1.31
N LYS A 90 11.08 13.07 1.13
CA LYS A 90 12.23 12.21 0.76
C LYS A 90 12.59 11.29 1.93
N TRP A 91 12.69 9.99 1.66
CA TRP A 91 13.05 8.99 2.67
C TRP A 91 14.38 9.29 3.37
N GLU A 92 15.36 9.75 2.60
CA GLU A 92 16.71 10.12 3.08
C GLU A 92 16.66 11.23 4.13
N ASN A 93 15.68 12.12 4.03
CA ASN A 93 15.49 13.23 4.95
C ASN A 93 14.63 12.88 6.15
N SER A 94 14.13 11.64 6.24
CA SER A 94 13.23 11.23 7.32
C SER A 94 13.89 11.34 8.71
N THR A 95 15.20 11.26 8.82
CA THR A 95 15.94 11.47 10.08
C THR A 95 16.84 12.71 10.03
N ASN A 96 16.71 13.56 8.99
CA ASN A 96 17.51 14.77 8.84
C ASN A 96 16.97 15.87 9.77
N GLU A 97 17.70 16.12 10.86
CA GLU A 97 17.30 17.07 11.90
C GLU A 97 17.15 18.51 11.38
N GLU A 98 17.95 18.95 10.41
CA GLU A 98 17.87 20.30 9.83
C GLU A 98 16.55 20.50 9.06
N VAL A 99 16.17 19.51 8.24
CA VAL A 99 14.91 19.52 7.48
C VAL A 99 13.71 19.47 8.44
N LEU A 100 13.76 18.57 9.43
CA LEU A 100 12.70 18.42 10.42
C LEU A 100 12.54 19.69 11.28
N GLU A 101 13.65 20.36 11.63
CA GLU A 101 13.60 21.59 12.43
C GLU A 101 13.03 22.77 11.65
N ARG A 102 13.35 22.91 10.36
CA ARG A 102 12.67 23.89 9.48
C ARG A 102 11.16 23.68 9.48
N ALA A 103 10.72 22.43 9.36
CA ALA A 103 9.29 22.10 9.38
C ALA A 103 8.64 22.43 10.74
N ARG A 104 9.29 22.04 11.85
CA ARG A 104 8.83 22.33 13.21
C ARG A 104 8.73 23.83 13.50
N ALA A 105 9.65 24.63 12.96
CA ALA A 105 9.64 26.08 13.12
C ALA A 105 8.40 26.71 12.48
N GLU A 106 8.05 26.27 11.27
CA GLU A 106 6.81 26.74 10.60
C GLU A 106 5.56 26.27 11.33
N ILE A 107 5.51 25.02 11.79
CA ILE A 107 4.38 24.51 12.59
C ILE A 107 4.23 25.35 13.87
N ARG A 108 5.32 25.60 14.61
CA ARG A 108 5.28 26.45 15.82
C ARG A 108 4.79 27.85 15.51
N LYS A 109 5.25 28.47 14.42
CA LYS A 109 4.82 29.79 13.97
C LYS A 109 3.30 29.82 13.70
N SER A 110 2.78 28.84 12.97
CA SER A 110 1.35 28.76 12.62
C SER A 110 0.45 28.32 13.78
N CYS A 111 1.00 27.71 14.84
CA CYS A 111 0.25 27.29 16.02
C CYS A 111 0.37 28.27 17.21
N GLY A 112 1.02 29.43 17.03
CA GLY A 112 1.18 30.42 18.10
C GLY A 112 2.16 30.00 19.20
N GLY A 113 3.14 29.14 18.87
CA GLY A 113 4.17 28.64 19.78
C GLY A 113 3.79 27.35 20.53
N GLU A 114 2.51 27.03 20.65
CA GLU A 114 2.02 25.81 21.30
C GLU A 114 1.68 24.73 20.27
N LEU A 115 2.25 23.54 20.41
CA LEU A 115 2.05 22.44 19.47
C LEU A 115 0.79 21.64 19.85
N PRO A 116 -0.20 21.51 18.94
CA PRO A 116 -1.43 20.79 19.25
C PRO A 116 -1.19 19.28 19.28
N PRO A 117 -1.94 18.52 20.09
CA PRO A 117 -1.90 17.08 20.05
C PRO A 117 -2.50 16.56 18.73
N VAL A 118 -1.86 15.57 18.13
CA VAL A 118 -2.39 14.85 16.96
C VAL A 118 -2.92 13.50 17.43
N TYR A 119 -4.10 13.12 16.95
CA TYR A 119 -4.74 11.86 17.30
C TYR A 119 -5.22 11.09 16.07
N ASP A 120 -4.91 9.79 16.03
CA ASP A 120 -5.46 8.82 15.08
C ASP A 120 -6.26 7.72 15.79
N PRO A 121 -7.61 7.72 15.74
CA PRO A 121 -8.44 6.70 16.38
C PRO A 121 -8.49 5.35 15.63
N PHE A 122 -7.85 5.26 14.46
CA PHE A 122 -7.69 4.04 13.67
C PHE A 122 -6.21 3.83 13.34
N SER A 123 -5.35 3.96 14.36
CA SER A 123 -3.90 4.08 14.20
C SER A 123 -3.26 2.90 13.47
N GLY A 124 -3.83 1.70 13.61
CA GLY A 124 -3.40 0.48 12.94
C GLY A 124 -1.89 0.25 13.07
N GLY A 125 -1.17 0.45 11.97
CA GLY A 125 0.28 0.24 11.95
C GLY A 125 1.10 1.38 12.55
N GLY A 126 0.47 2.44 13.06
CA GLY A 126 1.07 3.58 13.78
C GLY A 126 1.76 4.63 12.90
N SER A 127 1.49 4.67 11.58
CA SER A 127 2.16 5.59 10.64
C SER A 127 1.93 7.07 10.98
N ILE A 128 0.67 7.48 11.24
CA ILE A 128 0.31 8.88 11.49
C ILE A 128 0.90 9.37 12.83
N PRO A 129 0.71 8.66 13.96
CA PRO A 129 1.35 9.05 15.22
C PRO A 129 2.87 9.12 15.15
N LEU A 130 3.53 8.18 14.44
CA LEU A 130 4.98 8.20 14.27
C LEU A 130 5.46 9.48 13.57
N GLU A 131 4.78 9.89 12.49
CA GLU A 131 5.16 11.09 11.74
C GLU A 131 4.79 12.38 12.48
N ALA A 132 3.72 12.37 13.26
CA ALA A 132 3.40 13.46 14.19
C ALA A 132 4.53 13.66 15.22
N GLN A 133 5.02 12.57 15.80
CA GLN A 133 6.13 12.60 16.75
C GLN A 133 7.42 13.14 16.11
N ARG A 134 7.72 12.70 14.88
CA ARG A 134 8.88 13.15 14.09
C ARG A 134 8.82 14.65 13.77
N LEU A 135 7.62 15.18 13.51
CA LEU A 135 7.32 16.62 13.34
C LEU A 135 7.25 17.39 14.66
N GLY A 136 7.57 16.76 15.79
CA GLY A 136 7.65 17.46 17.06
C GLY A 136 6.31 17.63 17.77
N LEU A 137 5.25 16.93 17.37
CA LEU A 137 3.91 17.05 17.95
C LEU A 137 3.72 16.02 19.09
N PRO A 138 2.91 16.33 20.12
CA PRO A 138 2.35 15.31 21.00
C PRO A 138 1.52 14.32 20.17
N ALA A 139 1.94 13.05 20.14
CA ALA A 139 1.40 12.04 19.22
C ALA A 139 0.56 11.01 19.98
N TYR A 140 -0.69 10.86 19.56
CA TYR A 140 -1.64 9.95 20.18
C TYR A 140 -2.26 9.03 19.12
N GLY A 141 -2.54 7.80 19.51
CA GLY A 141 -3.25 6.85 18.68
C GLY A 141 -4.05 5.85 19.50
N SER A 142 -5.08 5.30 18.86
CA SER A 142 -5.75 4.11 19.39
C SER A 142 -6.15 3.14 18.29
N ASP A 143 -6.25 1.88 18.67
CA ASP A 143 -6.83 0.82 17.86
C ASP A 143 -7.52 -0.21 18.77
N LEU A 144 -8.53 -0.91 18.26
CA LEU A 144 -9.15 -2.01 18.99
C LEU A 144 -8.23 -3.23 19.10
N ASN A 145 -7.31 -3.40 18.14
CA ASN A 145 -6.51 -4.59 17.97
C ASN A 145 -5.23 -4.56 18.83
N PRO A 146 -5.05 -5.53 19.75
CA PRO A 146 -3.86 -5.63 20.59
C PRO A 146 -2.52 -5.60 19.83
N VAL A 147 -2.47 -6.19 18.63
CA VAL A 147 -1.24 -6.25 17.83
C VAL A 147 -0.92 -4.88 17.24
N ALA A 148 -1.91 -4.16 16.72
CA ALA A 148 -1.77 -2.78 16.23
C ALA A 148 -1.27 -1.84 17.34
N VAL A 149 -1.95 -1.86 18.48
CA VAL A 149 -1.61 -1.05 19.66
C VAL A 149 -0.17 -1.31 20.09
N MET A 150 0.24 -2.58 20.16
CA MET A 150 1.61 -2.93 20.57
C MET A 150 2.66 -2.42 19.56
N ILE A 151 2.37 -2.45 18.26
CA ILE A 151 3.22 -1.87 17.21
C ILE A 151 3.35 -0.35 17.43
N GLY A 152 2.24 0.37 17.63
CA GLY A 152 2.25 1.81 17.88
C GLY A 152 3.05 2.18 19.12
N LYS A 153 2.78 1.51 20.27
CA LYS A 153 3.54 1.67 21.53
C LYS A 153 5.05 1.50 21.33
N ALA A 154 5.46 0.47 20.59
CA ALA A 154 6.87 0.20 20.34
C ALA A 154 7.56 1.22 19.42
N MET A 155 6.81 2.03 18.70
CA MET A 155 7.37 3.10 17.86
C MET A 155 7.38 4.45 18.55
N ILE A 156 6.29 4.81 19.25
CA ILE A 156 6.11 6.19 19.75
C ILE A 156 6.15 6.31 21.27
N GLU A 157 5.93 5.24 22.04
CA GLU A 157 5.80 5.31 23.51
C GLU A 157 7.03 4.76 24.24
N ILE A 158 7.57 3.62 23.79
CA ILE A 158 8.73 2.98 24.40
C ILE A 158 10.04 3.75 24.10
N PRO A 159 10.37 4.11 22.83
CA PRO A 159 11.66 4.73 22.52
C PRO A 159 11.93 6.07 23.23
N PRO A 160 10.96 6.98 23.41
CA PRO A 160 11.20 8.22 24.18
C PRO A 160 11.64 8.01 25.64
N LYS A 161 11.22 6.91 26.30
CA LYS A 161 11.59 6.61 27.69
C LYS A 161 13.08 6.30 27.86
N PHE A 162 13.69 5.73 26.82
CA PHE A 162 15.07 5.25 26.84
C PHE A 162 15.95 6.00 25.83
N LYS A 163 15.52 7.20 25.46
CA LYS A 163 16.24 8.06 24.52
C LYS A 163 17.63 8.41 25.04
N ASP A 164 18.62 8.35 24.14
CA ASP A 164 20.03 8.71 24.35
C ASP A 164 20.70 7.89 25.48
N LYS A 165 20.14 6.72 25.83
CA LYS A 165 20.73 5.79 26.80
C LYS A 165 21.80 4.93 26.12
N GLU A 166 22.87 4.65 26.86
CA GLU A 166 23.85 3.63 26.48
C GLU A 166 23.25 2.22 26.63
N PRO A 167 23.64 1.25 25.78
CA PRO A 167 23.22 -0.13 25.93
C PRO A 167 23.73 -0.74 27.23
N ILE A 168 22.96 -1.64 27.84
CA ILE A 168 23.26 -2.22 29.15
C ILE A 168 24.00 -3.56 29.07
N HIS A 169 24.04 -4.22 27.91
CA HIS A 169 24.67 -5.54 27.79
C HIS A 169 26.16 -5.54 28.20
N PRO A 170 26.69 -6.65 28.73
CA PRO A 170 28.09 -6.72 29.18
C PRO A 170 29.11 -6.86 28.03
N GLY A 171 28.66 -7.13 26.80
CA GLY A 171 29.52 -7.26 25.62
C GLY A 171 30.17 -5.96 25.14
N VAL A 172 31.04 -6.07 24.13
CA VAL A 172 31.70 -4.94 23.47
C VAL A 172 30.66 -4.04 22.80
N LYS A 173 30.77 -2.73 23.02
CA LYS A 173 29.85 -1.73 22.46
C LYS A 173 30.16 -1.46 20.99
N ASP A 174 29.13 -1.42 20.14
CA ASP A 174 29.29 -1.15 18.71
C ASP A 174 29.62 0.33 18.44
N ARG A 175 29.30 1.23 19.37
CA ARG A 175 29.41 2.70 19.20
C ARG A 175 30.06 3.37 20.41
N GLN A 176 30.70 4.52 20.18
CA GLN A 176 31.24 5.36 21.26
C GLN A 176 30.22 6.33 21.85
N PHE A 177 29.24 6.75 21.04
CA PHE A 177 28.18 7.67 21.44
C PHE A 177 26.86 7.13 20.92
N TYR A 178 25.83 7.20 21.77
CA TYR A 178 24.49 6.71 21.49
C TYR A 178 23.52 7.87 21.45
N ARG A 179 22.64 7.86 20.45
CA ARG A 179 21.59 8.85 20.24
C ARG A 179 20.26 8.15 19.99
N ASN A 180 19.16 8.85 20.27
CA ASN A 180 17.82 8.34 20.03
C ASN A 180 17.63 6.96 20.69
N SER A 181 17.20 5.95 19.93
CA SER A 181 16.98 4.57 20.38
C SER A 181 18.15 3.63 20.09
N GLU A 182 19.34 4.14 19.74
CA GLU A 182 20.50 3.33 19.33
C GLU A 182 20.97 2.35 20.42
N GLY A 183 20.94 2.75 21.71
CA GLY A 183 21.33 1.85 22.80
C GLY A 183 20.35 0.71 23.01
N LEU A 184 19.05 1.02 22.98
CA LEU A 184 17.98 0.02 23.03
C LEU A 184 18.05 -0.94 21.83
N ALA A 185 18.33 -0.42 20.63
CA ALA A 185 18.50 -1.22 19.42
C ALA A 185 19.67 -2.21 19.55
N GLU A 186 20.80 -1.77 20.12
CA GLU A 186 21.96 -2.61 20.35
C GLU A 186 21.71 -3.71 21.40
N ASP A 187 21.01 -3.40 22.50
CA ASP A 187 20.62 -4.44 23.46
C ASP A 187 19.67 -5.47 22.84
N VAL A 188 18.67 -5.04 22.06
CA VAL A 188 17.78 -5.97 21.34
C VAL A 188 18.58 -6.89 20.40
N LYS A 189 19.60 -6.35 19.71
CA LYS A 189 20.52 -7.15 18.87
C LYS A 189 21.33 -8.14 19.71
N TYR A 190 21.92 -7.70 20.82
CA TYR A 190 22.74 -8.52 21.70
C TYR A 190 21.94 -9.68 22.31
N TYR A 191 20.81 -9.38 22.95
CA TYR A 191 19.97 -10.41 23.58
C TYR A 191 19.28 -11.28 22.53
N GLY A 192 19.03 -10.78 21.32
CA GLY A 192 18.62 -11.58 20.18
C GLY A 192 19.67 -12.63 19.80
N GLU A 193 20.96 -12.29 19.77
CA GLU A 193 22.02 -13.29 19.54
C GLU A 193 22.14 -14.28 20.69
N TRP A 194 22.07 -13.79 21.94
CA TRP A 194 22.06 -14.64 23.12
C TRP A 194 20.95 -15.69 23.07
N MET A 195 19.73 -15.31 22.67
CA MET A 195 18.64 -16.25 22.46
C MET A 195 18.95 -17.26 21.35
N ARG A 196 19.62 -16.84 20.27
CA ARG A 196 20.03 -17.74 19.17
C ARG A 196 20.97 -18.83 19.66
N GLU A 197 21.97 -18.46 20.46
CA GLU A 197 22.95 -19.38 21.04
C GLU A 197 22.28 -20.37 21.99
N LYS A 198 21.41 -19.89 22.89
CA LYS A 198 20.63 -20.75 23.78
C LYS A 198 19.67 -21.68 23.06
N ALA A 199 19.04 -21.21 22.00
CA ALA A 199 18.22 -22.07 21.15
C ALA A 199 19.08 -23.14 20.45
N TRP A 200 20.27 -22.79 19.96
CA TRP A 200 21.18 -23.76 19.34
C TRP A 200 21.59 -24.87 20.31
N GLU A 201 21.93 -24.53 21.56
CA GLU A 201 22.21 -25.50 22.63
C GLU A 201 21.05 -26.49 22.83
N ARG A 202 19.80 -26.01 22.78
CA ARG A 202 18.59 -26.81 23.05
C ARG A 202 18.15 -27.66 21.87
N ILE A 203 18.12 -27.10 20.66
CA ILE A 203 17.46 -27.71 19.50
C ILE A 203 18.33 -27.76 18.23
N GLY A 204 19.58 -27.27 18.26
CA GLY A 204 20.48 -27.25 17.09
C GLY A 204 20.74 -28.63 16.49
N HIS A 205 20.69 -29.69 17.31
CA HIS A 205 20.83 -31.08 16.87
C HIS A 205 19.73 -31.55 15.89
N LEU A 206 18.61 -30.82 15.78
CA LEU A 206 17.52 -31.09 14.83
C LEU A 206 17.75 -30.43 13.44
N TYR A 207 18.81 -29.66 13.29
CA TYR A 207 19.18 -28.92 12.08
C TYR A 207 20.55 -29.39 11.56
N PRO A 208 20.65 -30.63 11.06
CA PRO A 208 21.92 -31.19 10.62
C PRO A 208 22.42 -30.52 9.34
N GLU A 209 23.73 -30.57 9.13
CA GLU A 209 24.32 -30.34 7.82
C GLU A 209 23.99 -31.48 6.86
N VAL A 210 24.11 -31.20 5.56
CA VAL A 210 23.92 -32.20 4.48
C VAL A 210 25.21 -32.38 3.70
N ASP A 211 25.44 -33.61 3.23
CA ASP A 211 26.54 -33.90 2.31
C ASP A 211 26.22 -33.36 0.91
N LEU A 212 27.13 -32.56 0.36
CA LEU A 212 27.02 -32.00 -0.97
C LEU A 212 27.55 -32.99 -2.02
N PRO A 213 26.83 -33.16 -3.14
CA PRO A 213 27.37 -33.84 -4.32
C PRO A 213 28.68 -33.21 -4.81
N GLN A 214 29.57 -34.00 -5.44
CA GLN A 214 30.86 -33.52 -5.97
C GLN A 214 30.72 -32.32 -6.92
N GLU A 215 29.62 -32.27 -7.68
CA GLU A 215 29.24 -31.18 -8.57
C GLU A 215 29.00 -29.83 -7.88
N TYR A 216 28.79 -29.81 -6.56
CA TYR A 216 28.74 -28.59 -5.74
C TYR A 216 30.03 -28.36 -4.94
N GLY A 217 31.08 -29.15 -5.21
CA GLY A 217 32.38 -29.09 -4.54
C GLY A 217 32.59 -30.12 -3.43
N GLY A 218 31.60 -30.99 -3.17
CA GLY A 218 31.69 -32.00 -2.11
C GLY A 218 31.72 -31.43 -0.68
N GLY A 219 31.75 -32.32 0.31
CA GLY A 219 31.82 -31.95 1.73
C GLY A 219 30.45 -31.72 2.38
N LYS A 220 30.43 -31.10 3.56
CA LYS A 220 29.20 -30.77 4.29
C LYS A 220 28.82 -29.31 4.07
N ALA A 221 27.52 -29.04 4.09
CA ALA A 221 26.98 -27.69 4.04
C ALA A 221 25.79 -27.50 4.96
N THR A 222 25.63 -26.26 5.42
CA THR A 222 24.45 -25.85 6.20
C THR A 222 23.21 -25.90 5.33
N VAL A 223 22.17 -26.56 5.83
CA VAL A 223 20.86 -26.58 5.18
C VAL A 223 20.20 -25.20 5.33
N ILE A 224 19.66 -24.68 4.24
CA ILE A 224 18.89 -23.43 4.19
C ILE A 224 17.41 -23.71 4.40
N ALA A 225 16.90 -24.74 3.72
CA ALA A 225 15.49 -25.07 3.75
C ALA A 225 15.22 -26.54 3.39
N TRP A 226 14.11 -27.06 3.91
CA TRP A 226 13.52 -28.34 3.55
C TRP A 226 12.24 -28.08 2.77
N ILE A 227 12.10 -28.70 1.59
CA ILE A 227 10.91 -28.58 0.76
C ILE A 227 10.08 -29.84 0.92
N TRP A 228 8.84 -29.64 1.36
CA TRP A 228 7.87 -30.67 1.67
C TRP A 228 6.72 -30.62 0.68
N ALA A 229 6.13 -31.77 0.36
CA ALA A 229 4.83 -31.86 -0.29
C ALA A 229 3.83 -32.50 0.66
N ARG A 230 2.61 -31.96 0.71
CA ARG A 230 1.49 -32.64 1.36
C ARG A 230 1.14 -33.90 0.57
N THR A 231 0.61 -34.90 1.26
CA THR A 231 0.21 -36.18 0.66
C THR A 231 -1.24 -36.50 0.97
N VAL A 232 -1.89 -37.22 0.07
CA VAL A 232 -3.21 -37.83 0.30
C VAL A 232 -3.21 -39.28 -0.16
N PRO A 233 -4.08 -40.15 0.38
CA PRO A 233 -4.25 -41.51 -0.15
C PRO A 233 -4.59 -41.47 -1.64
N SER A 234 -4.04 -42.41 -2.41
CA SER A 234 -4.42 -42.55 -3.83
C SER A 234 -5.93 -42.77 -3.96
N PRO A 235 -6.61 -42.09 -4.90
CA PRO A 235 -8.01 -42.36 -5.21
C PRO A 235 -8.21 -43.68 -5.97
N ASP A 236 -7.12 -44.27 -6.50
CA ASP A 236 -7.16 -45.58 -7.15
C ASP A 236 -7.14 -46.70 -6.09
N PRO A 237 -8.16 -47.58 -6.06
CA PRO A 237 -8.21 -48.72 -5.14
C PRO A 237 -6.97 -49.62 -5.16
N ALA A 238 -6.26 -49.74 -6.28
CA ALA A 238 -5.04 -50.56 -6.38
C ALA A 238 -3.88 -50.00 -5.54
N PHE A 239 -3.91 -48.70 -5.24
CA PHE A 239 -2.87 -47.98 -4.50
C PHE A 239 -3.44 -47.21 -3.30
N ALA A 240 -4.62 -47.59 -2.78
CA ALA A 240 -5.31 -46.86 -1.71
C ALA A 240 -4.48 -46.75 -0.41
N ASP A 241 -3.52 -47.66 -0.22
CA ASP A 241 -2.54 -47.69 0.87
C ASP A 241 -1.34 -46.74 0.67
N VAL A 242 -1.21 -46.13 -0.51
CA VAL A 242 -0.09 -45.26 -0.88
C VAL A 242 -0.46 -43.80 -0.66
N GLN A 243 0.39 -43.09 0.08
CA GLN A 243 0.34 -41.64 0.23
C GLN A 243 1.04 -40.97 -0.96
N VAL A 244 0.27 -40.21 -1.75
CA VAL A 244 0.73 -39.61 -3.00
C VAL A 244 0.93 -38.10 -2.81
N PRO A 245 2.07 -37.53 -3.24
CA PRO A 245 2.34 -36.10 -3.10
C PRO A 245 1.45 -35.25 -4.00
N ILE A 246 0.88 -34.18 -3.43
CA ILE A 246 0.21 -33.11 -4.16
C ILE A 246 1.12 -31.87 -4.14
N ALA A 247 1.81 -31.62 -5.26
CA ALA A 247 2.78 -30.54 -5.39
C ALA A 247 2.34 -29.60 -6.52
N SER A 248 2.38 -28.30 -6.26
CA SER A 248 2.04 -27.28 -7.26
C SER A 248 3.21 -26.96 -8.18
N SER A 249 4.43 -27.32 -7.78
CA SER A 249 5.63 -27.27 -8.61
C SER A 249 6.69 -28.24 -8.10
N PHE A 250 7.53 -28.73 -9.00
CA PHE A 250 8.78 -29.43 -8.71
C PHE A 250 10.02 -28.59 -9.10
N LEU A 251 9.84 -27.33 -9.51
CA LEU A 251 10.93 -26.46 -9.95
C LEU A 251 11.64 -25.82 -8.75
N LEU A 252 12.96 -26.04 -8.65
CA LEU A 252 13.81 -25.51 -7.58
C LEU A 252 14.56 -24.24 -7.99
N SER A 253 15.03 -24.18 -9.23
CA SER A 253 15.62 -22.98 -9.81
C SER A 253 15.14 -22.83 -11.25
N SER A 254 14.67 -21.62 -11.58
CA SER A 254 14.29 -21.25 -12.95
C SER A 254 15.29 -20.27 -13.58
N LYS A 255 16.47 -20.10 -12.98
CA LYS A 255 17.49 -19.18 -13.50
C LYS A 255 18.19 -19.80 -14.70
N ALA A 256 18.32 -19.03 -15.77
CA ALA A 256 18.97 -19.46 -17.00
C ALA A 256 20.39 -19.98 -16.72
N GLY A 257 20.68 -21.21 -17.15
CA GLY A 257 21.98 -21.88 -16.96
C GLY A 257 22.24 -22.41 -15.55
N LYS A 258 21.27 -22.30 -14.64
CA LYS A 258 21.30 -22.84 -13.27
C LYS A 258 19.99 -23.52 -12.91
N GLU A 259 19.27 -24.05 -13.89
CA GLU A 259 17.98 -24.69 -13.69
C GLU A 259 18.15 -25.96 -12.85
N ALA A 260 17.23 -26.16 -11.91
CA ALA A 260 17.20 -27.35 -11.06
C ALA A 260 15.75 -27.72 -10.73
N TRP A 261 15.45 -29.01 -10.70
CA TRP A 261 14.09 -29.51 -10.45
C TRP A 261 14.09 -30.90 -9.81
N ILE A 262 12.95 -31.27 -9.25
CA ILE A 262 12.72 -32.54 -8.55
C ILE A 262 12.11 -33.55 -9.53
N GLU A 263 12.79 -34.67 -9.73
CA GLU A 263 12.32 -35.82 -10.48
C GLU A 263 11.75 -36.87 -9.50
N PRO A 264 10.42 -37.08 -9.46
CA PRO A 264 9.83 -38.17 -8.71
C PRO A 264 10.07 -39.51 -9.42
N ILE A 265 10.63 -40.48 -8.71
CA ILE A 265 10.90 -41.83 -9.17
C ILE A 265 9.83 -42.75 -8.57
N VAL A 266 8.97 -43.29 -9.43
CA VAL A 266 7.81 -44.09 -9.03
C VAL A 266 8.08 -45.57 -9.27
N ASP A 267 8.02 -46.37 -8.21
CA ASP A 267 8.01 -47.84 -8.30
C ASP A 267 6.59 -48.36 -7.99
N ARG A 268 5.85 -48.72 -9.04
CA ARG A 268 4.48 -49.23 -8.93
C ARG A 268 4.40 -50.61 -8.30
N LYS A 269 5.46 -51.43 -8.33
CA LYS A 269 5.49 -52.77 -7.72
C LYS A 269 5.80 -52.68 -6.24
N ALA A 270 6.81 -51.89 -5.88
CA ALA A 270 7.16 -51.64 -4.49
C ALA A 270 6.20 -50.68 -3.79
N LYS A 271 5.32 -50.00 -4.55
CA LYS A 271 4.40 -48.96 -4.06
C LYS A 271 5.13 -47.81 -3.37
N THR A 272 6.30 -47.43 -3.90
CA THR A 272 7.16 -46.39 -3.32
C THR A 272 7.37 -45.23 -4.29
N ILE A 273 7.59 -44.05 -3.72
CA ILE A 273 7.93 -42.82 -4.43
C ILE A 273 9.20 -42.27 -3.77
N THR A 274 10.25 -42.09 -4.57
CA THR A 274 11.51 -41.45 -4.14
C THR A 274 11.81 -40.23 -5.00
N TYR A 275 12.76 -39.39 -4.59
CA TYR A 275 13.03 -38.13 -5.27
C TYR A 275 14.50 -38.00 -5.65
N ARG A 276 14.75 -37.52 -6.87
CA ARG A 276 16.10 -37.18 -7.37
C ARG A 276 16.13 -35.72 -7.81
N ILE A 277 17.26 -35.06 -7.59
CA ILE A 277 17.47 -33.70 -8.09
C ILE A 277 18.09 -33.76 -9.48
N ARG A 278 17.50 -33.05 -10.43
CA ARG A 278 18.01 -32.88 -11.80
C ARG A 278 18.47 -31.44 -11.99
N LYS A 279 19.54 -31.28 -12.78
CA LYS A 279 20.07 -29.98 -13.21
C LYS A 279 19.89 -29.81 -14.71
N GLY A 280 19.65 -28.58 -15.13
CA GLY A 280 19.26 -28.29 -16.51
C GLY A 280 17.96 -29.00 -16.88
N GLY A 281 17.85 -29.35 -18.16
CA GLY A 281 16.69 -30.02 -18.72
C GLY A 281 16.24 -29.33 -20.00
N THR A 282 15.52 -30.09 -20.82
CA THR A 282 14.82 -29.54 -21.98
C THR A 282 13.70 -28.61 -21.53
N LYS A 283 13.27 -27.69 -22.41
CA LYS A 283 12.12 -26.82 -22.15
C LYS A 283 10.87 -27.62 -21.77
N ALA A 284 10.67 -28.79 -22.38
CA ALA A 284 9.55 -29.68 -22.07
C ALA A 284 9.63 -30.26 -20.65
N GLU A 285 10.80 -30.73 -20.22
CA GLU A 285 11.00 -31.24 -18.85
C GLU A 285 10.75 -30.13 -17.80
N LEU A 286 11.24 -28.91 -18.07
CA LEU A 286 11.06 -27.78 -17.16
C LEU A 286 9.61 -27.31 -17.07
N GLU A 287 8.85 -27.31 -18.17
CA GLU A 287 7.41 -27.00 -18.13
C GLU A 287 6.63 -28.07 -17.34
N VAL A 288 6.95 -29.36 -17.51
CA VAL A 288 6.34 -30.44 -16.71
C VAL A 288 6.70 -30.29 -15.23
N ALA A 289 7.97 -30.02 -14.91
CA ALA A 289 8.41 -29.80 -13.54
C ALA A 289 7.73 -28.58 -12.91
N LYS A 290 7.49 -27.51 -13.68
CA LYS A 290 6.83 -26.30 -13.21
C LYS A 290 5.39 -26.56 -12.76
N GLU A 291 4.69 -27.50 -13.38
CA GLU A 291 3.32 -27.90 -13.02
C GLU A 291 3.25 -28.88 -11.83
N GLY A 292 4.35 -29.56 -11.50
CA GLY A 292 4.37 -30.53 -10.41
C GLY A 292 3.40 -31.69 -10.67
N THR A 293 2.44 -31.89 -9.77
CA THR A 293 1.33 -32.85 -9.96
C THR A 293 0.00 -32.18 -10.25
N LYS A 294 -0.03 -30.87 -10.53
CA LYS A 294 -1.25 -30.14 -10.88
C LYS A 294 -1.89 -30.68 -12.15
N ALA A 295 -3.23 -30.65 -12.19
CA ALA A 295 -4.04 -30.97 -13.36
C ALA A 295 -5.01 -29.83 -13.73
N GLY A 296 -4.65 -28.59 -13.40
CA GLY A 296 -5.44 -27.40 -13.71
C GLY A 296 -5.50 -26.35 -12.58
N ARG A 297 -6.50 -25.46 -12.65
CA ARG A 297 -6.74 -24.43 -11.63
C ARG A 297 -7.27 -25.06 -10.33
N GLY A 298 -7.04 -24.40 -9.20
CA GLY A 298 -7.52 -24.84 -7.89
C GLY A 298 -6.81 -26.10 -7.36
N ALA A 299 -7.53 -26.90 -6.57
CA ALA A 299 -7.02 -28.11 -5.91
C ALA A 299 -7.22 -29.38 -6.75
N ASN A 300 -6.80 -29.36 -8.03
CA ASN A 300 -6.89 -30.49 -8.94
C ASN A 300 -5.48 -31.05 -9.20
N PHE A 301 -5.27 -32.34 -8.95
CA PHE A 301 -3.97 -33.00 -9.10
C PHE A 301 -4.09 -34.34 -9.82
N ARG A 302 -2.96 -34.88 -10.27
CA ARG A 302 -2.83 -36.21 -10.85
C ARG A 302 -2.10 -37.12 -9.86
N CYS A 303 -2.61 -38.33 -9.65
CA CYS A 303 -1.92 -39.36 -8.91
C CYS A 303 -0.71 -39.86 -9.70
N ILE A 304 0.52 -39.65 -9.21
CA ILE A 304 1.73 -40.09 -9.95
C ILE A 304 1.92 -41.62 -9.96
N MET A 305 1.17 -42.36 -9.14
CA MET A 305 1.17 -43.83 -9.16
C MET A 305 0.30 -44.42 -10.27
N SER A 306 -0.89 -43.85 -10.51
CA SER A 306 -1.94 -44.43 -11.35
C SER A 306 -2.46 -43.51 -12.47
N ASP A 307 -2.03 -42.25 -12.48
CA ASP A 307 -2.53 -41.17 -13.34
C ASP A 307 -4.00 -40.80 -13.10
N THR A 308 -4.66 -41.40 -12.09
CA THR A 308 -6.02 -41.06 -11.68
C THR A 308 -6.11 -39.61 -11.17
N ALA A 309 -7.19 -38.91 -11.51
CA ALA A 309 -7.45 -37.56 -11.03
C ALA A 309 -7.70 -37.54 -9.51
N ILE A 310 -6.93 -36.72 -8.80
CA ILE A 310 -7.12 -36.38 -7.39
C ILE A 310 -7.94 -35.08 -7.34
N THR A 311 -9.23 -35.22 -7.05
CA THR A 311 -10.19 -34.11 -7.09
C THR A 311 -10.16 -33.24 -5.81
N PRO A 312 -10.62 -31.97 -5.87
CA PRO A 312 -10.74 -31.11 -4.69
C PRO A 312 -11.57 -31.74 -3.57
N LYS A 313 -12.65 -32.46 -3.93
CA LYS A 313 -13.52 -33.16 -2.97
C LYS A 313 -12.76 -34.28 -2.27
N HIS A 314 -11.98 -35.09 -3.01
CA HIS A 314 -11.14 -36.13 -2.41
C HIS A 314 -10.13 -35.55 -1.41
N ILE A 315 -9.46 -34.45 -1.77
CA ILE A 315 -8.44 -33.81 -0.92
C ILE A 315 -9.06 -33.23 0.35
N THR A 316 -10.18 -32.50 0.22
CA THR A 316 -10.91 -31.93 1.36
C THR A 316 -11.47 -33.00 2.28
N SER A 317 -12.04 -34.09 1.73
CA SER A 317 -12.50 -35.25 2.51
C SER A 317 -11.35 -35.95 3.23
N ALA A 318 -10.22 -36.21 2.55
CA ALA A 318 -9.04 -36.83 3.15
C ALA A 318 -8.44 -35.95 4.26
N GLY A 319 -8.35 -34.64 4.03
CA GLY A 319 -7.88 -33.68 5.04
C GLY A 319 -8.76 -33.66 6.29
N LYS A 320 -10.09 -33.52 6.12
CA LYS A 320 -11.04 -33.56 7.24
C LYS A 320 -11.06 -34.88 8.00
N ALA A 321 -10.75 -35.99 7.33
CA ALA A 321 -10.61 -37.31 7.96
C ALA A 321 -9.25 -37.52 8.65
N GLY A 322 -8.34 -36.54 8.60
CA GLY A 322 -7.00 -36.67 9.18
C GLY A 322 -6.05 -37.57 8.37
N HIS A 323 -6.37 -37.88 7.11
CA HIS A 323 -5.57 -38.75 6.23
C HIS A 323 -4.57 -37.99 5.36
N MET A 324 -4.49 -36.66 5.51
CA MET A 324 -3.49 -35.83 4.82
C MET A 324 -2.15 -35.93 5.55
N GLY A 325 -1.10 -36.31 4.82
CA GLY A 325 0.26 -36.41 5.33
C GLY A 325 1.22 -35.40 4.71
N GLN A 326 2.51 -35.64 4.87
CA GLN A 326 3.58 -34.85 4.26
C GLN A 326 4.83 -35.71 4.01
N THR A 327 5.56 -35.40 2.94
CA THR A 327 6.78 -36.08 2.55
C THR A 327 7.85 -35.05 2.14
N LEU A 328 9.10 -35.28 2.55
CA LEU A 328 10.22 -34.43 2.19
C LEU A 328 10.62 -34.73 0.75
N ILE A 329 10.66 -33.72 -0.12
CA ILE A 329 10.91 -33.89 -1.56
C ILE A 329 12.25 -33.31 -2.02
N ALA A 330 12.80 -32.32 -1.30
CA ALA A 330 14.12 -31.75 -1.59
C ALA A 330 14.72 -31.03 -0.38
N ILE A 331 16.04 -30.87 -0.39
CA ILE A 331 16.81 -30.08 0.58
C ILE A 331 17.58 -29.00 -0.17
N VAL A 332 17.52 -27.76 0.30
CA VAL A 332 18.30 -26.63 -0.21
C VAL A 332 19.40 -26.33 0.79
N ALA A 333 20.65 -26.30 0.34
CA ALA A 333 21.83 -26.06 1.16
C ALA A 333 22.70 -24.92 0.61
N GLU A 334 23.58 -24.39 1.44
CA GLU A 334 24.56 -23.38 1.04
C GLU A 334 25.55 -23.99 0.03
N GLY A 335 25.77 -23.30 -1.10
CA GLY A 335 26.70 -23.73 -2.14
C GLY A 335 27.71 -22.64 -2.48
N LYS A 336 28.86 -23.03 -3.05
CA LYS A 336 29.86 -22.07 -3.56
C LYS A 336 29.28 -21.33 -4.77
N GLY A 337 28.95 -20.04 -4.61
CA GLY A 337 28.41 -19.20 -5.68
C GLY A 337 26.93 -19.41 -6.02
N GLY A 338 26.14 -19.98 -5.10
CA GLY A 338 24.69 -20.16 -5.27
C GLY A 338 24.05 -21.11 -4.27
N ARG A 339 22.85 -21.60 -4.59
CA ARG A 339 22.18 -22.66 -3.83
C ARG A 339 22.64 -24.03 -4.30
N ALA A 340 22.79 -24.97 -3.36
CA ALA A 340 22.93 -26.38 -3.65
C ALA A 340 21.61 -27.10 -3.38
N TYR A 341 21.27 -28.05 -4.24
CA TYR A 341 20.03 -28.82 -4.16
C TYR A 341 20.37 -30.29 -4.00
N VAL A 342 19.82 -30.92 -2.95
CA VAL A 342 20.14 -32.30 -2.57
C VAL A 342 18.84 -33.11 -2.39
N ALA A 343 18.89 -34.37 -2.79
CA ALA A 343 17.78 -35.30 -2.56
C ALA A 343 17.62 -35.60 -1.06
N PRO A 344 16.40 -35.78 -0.57
CA PRO A 344 16.16 -36.13 0.82
C PRO A 344 16.65 -37.54 1.14
N THR A 345 16.93 -37.80 2.42
CA THR A 345 17.23 -39.14 2.94
C THR A 345 16.31 -39.43 4.12
N ASP A 346 16.08 -40.71 4.43
CA ASP A 346 15.21 -41.14 5.53
C ASP A 346 15.63 -40.53 6.87
N ARG A 347 16.94 -40.32 7.05
CA ARG A 347 17.49 -39.64 8.24
C ARG A 347 16.97 -38.21 8.36
N HIS A 348 16.94 -37.44 7.27
CA HIS A 348 16.46 -36.06 7.29
C HIS A 348 14.96 -35.98 7.59
N ASP A 349 14.16 -36.86 6.97
CA ASP A 349 12.72 -36.93 7.20
C ASP A 349 12.40 -37.33 8.65
N THR A 350 13.04 -38.39 9.16
CA THR A 350 12.86 -38.88 10.54
C THR A 350 13.27 -37.83 11.56
N LEU A 351 14.39 -37.16 11.36
CA LEU A 351 14.87 -36.14 12.29
C LEU A 351 13.94 -34.92 12.33
N ALA A 352 13.44 -34.47 11.17
CA ALA A 352 12.47 -33.38 11.11
C ALA A 352 11.16 -33.72 11.83
N LYS A 353 10.71 -34.98 11.76
CA LYS A 353 9.50 -35.48 12.45
C LYS A 353 9.74 -35.87 13.91
N SER A 354 10.98 -35.83 14.40
CA SER A 354 11.31 -36.20 15.78
C SER A 354 11.05 -35.09 16.81
N GLY A 355 10.76 -33.87 16.34
CA GLY A 355 10.39 -32.74 17.19
C GLY A 355 9.14 -33.05 18.02
N LYS A 356 9.17 -32.70 19.31
CA LYS A 356 8.05 -32.91 20.23
C LYS A 356 7.70 -31.57 20.88
N PRO A 357 6.83 -30.75 20.26
CA PRO A 357 6.45 -29.47 20.83
C PRO A 357 5.63 -29.68 22.12
N ALA A 358 5.92 -28.89 23.15
CA ALA A 358 5.17 -28.93 24.41
C ALA A 358 3.81 -28.22 24.31
N TRP A 359 3.68 -27.28 23.37
CA TRP A 359 2.49 -26.44 23.19
C TRP A 359 2.28 -26.09 21.71
N LYS A 360 1.03 -25.80 21.32
CA LYS A 360 0.68 -25.18 20.04
C LYS A 360 -0.51 -24.22 20.22
N PRO A 361 -0.67 -23.18 19.37
CA PRO A 361 -1.85 -22.33 19.39
C PRO A 361 -3.15 -23.10 19.15
N GLU A 362 -4.09 -23.03 20.08
CA GLU A 362 -5.41 -23.69 19.98
C GLU A 362 -6.51 -22.78 19.40
N GLN A 363 -6.19 -21.51 19.17
CA GLN A 363 -7.13 -20.53 18.62
C GLN A 363 -7.61 -20.99 17.24
N ARG A 364 -8.93 -21.08 17.07
CA ARG A 364 -9.55 -21.51 15.82
C ARG A 364 -9.37 -20.47 14.72
N GLN A 365 -9.12 -20.96 13.51
CA GLN A 365 -9.13 -20.14 12.31
C GLN A 365 -10.58 -19.79 11.91
N PRO A 366 -10.82 -18.62 11.30
CA PRO A 366 -12.14 -18.26 10.80
C PRO A 366 -12.61 -19.16 9.64
N ASN A 367 -13.91 -19.43 9.58
CA ASN A 367 -14.55 -20.13 8.46
C ASN A 367 -14.86 -19.18 7.31
N ASN A 368 -13.84 -18.49 6.78
CA ASN A 368 -13.97 -17.55 5.67
C ASN A 368 -13.03 -17.93 4.52
N PRO A 369 -13.51 -18.66 3.48
CA PRO A 369 -12.66 -19.17 2.40
C PRO A 369 -12.00 -18.08 1.53
N ARG A 370 -12.45 -16.82 1.62
CA ARG A 370 -11.80 -15.69 0.95
C ARG A 370 -10.39 -15.45 1.49
N TRP A 371 -10.21 -15.58 2.81
CA TRP A 371 -8.95 -15.29 3.49
C TRP A 371 -8.31 -16.52 4.15
N PHE A 372 -9.09 -17.52 4.53
CA PHE A 372 -8.63 -18.71 5.25
C PHE A 372 -9.16 -19.96 4.55
N SER A 373 -8.27 -20.69 3.90
CA SER A 373 -8.60 -21.98 3.26
C SER A 373 -8.12 -23.24 3.99
N PRO A 374 -7.10 -23.23 4.88
CA PRO A 374 -6.70 -24.40 5.65
C PRO A 374 -7.83 -25.12 6.42
N PRO A 375 -8.84 -24.44 7.00
CA PRO A 375 -9.95 -25.12 7.70
C PRO A 375 -10.74 -26.09 6.80
N ALA A 376 -10.81 -25.83 5.49
CA ALA A 376 -11.45 -26.74 4.55
C ALA A 376 -10.75 -28.11 4.45
N TYR A 377 -9.50 -28.20 4.91
CA TYR A 377 -8.61 -29.36 4.84
C TYR A 377 -8.31 -29.98 6.21
N GLY A 378 -9.06 -29.63 7.26
CA GLY A 378 -8.89 -30.20 8.61
C GLY A 378 -7.87 -29.48 9.50
N MET A 379 -7.31 -28.35 9.05
CA MET A 379 -6.46 -27.49 9.89
C MET A 379 -7.33 -26.44 10.56
N GLU A 380 -7.94 -26.79 11.69
CA GLU A 380 -8.95 -25.97 12.36
C GLU A 380 -8.36 -24.84 13.20
N THR A 381 -7.15 -25.01 13.73
CA THR A 381 -6.48 -24.06 14.62
C THR A 381 -5.28 -23.42 13.95
N PHE A 382 -4.83 -22.26 14.44
CA PHE A 382 -3.58 -21.66 13.95
C PHE A 382 -2.36 -22.55 14.22
N GLY A 383 -2.37 -23.36 15.28
CA GLY A 383 -1.30 -24.32 15.56
C GLY A 383 -1.17 -25.43 14.53
N ASP A 384 -2.24 -25.78 13.81
CA ASP A 384 -2.22 -26.79 12.74
C ASP A 384 -1.49 -26.30 11.47
N LEU A 385 -1.15 -25.00 11.41
CA LEU A 385 -0.38 -24.43 10.32
C LEU A 385 1.11 -24.68 10.45
N PHE A 386 1.58 -25.36 11.49
CA PHE A 386 3.00 -25.55 11.78
C PHE A 386 3.34 -27.04 11.84
N THR A 387 4.54 -27.40 11.39
CA THR A 387 5.10 -28.74 11.65
C THR A 387 5.61 -28.85 13.09
N ASP A 388 5.78 -30.07 13.60
CA ASP A 388 6.24 -30.29 14.98
C ASP A 388 7.62 -29.67 15.26
N ARG A 389 8.56 -29.73 14.30
CA ARG A 389 9.87 -29.09 14.44
C ARG A 389 9.78 -27.57 14.41
N GLN A 390 8.91 -26.99 13.58
CA GLN A 390 8.65 -25.55 13.58
C GLN A 390 8.04 -25.09 14.92
N LEU A 391 7.04 -25.82 15.43
CA LEU A 391 6.45 -25.54 16.75
C LEU A 391 7.50 -25.63 17.87
N LEU A 392 8.33 -26.67 17.87
CA LEU A 392 9.40 -26.82 18.87
C LEU A 392 10.39 -25.64 18.82
N ALA A 393 10.77 -25.20 17.63
CA ALA A 393 11.64 -24.04 17.47
C ALA A 393 11.00 -22.75 17.98
N LEU A 394 9.77 -22.47 17.56
CA LEU A 394 9.04 -21.26 17.98
C LEU A 394 8.75 -21.24 19.49
N ASN A 395 8.40 -22.39 20.08
CA ASN A 395 8.26 -22.52 21.54
C ASN A 395 9.59 -22.23 22.25
N THR A 396 10.69 -22.78 21.75
CA THR A 396 12.03 -22.55 22.33
C THR A 396 12.36 -21.05 22.35
N PHE A 397 12.13 -20.33 21.25
CA PHE A 397 12.37 -18.90 21.20
C PHE A 397 11.36 -18.11 22.06
N SER A 398 10.10 -18.53 22.13
CA SER A 398 9.09 -17.91 23.00
C SER A 398 9.47 -18.02 24.48
N ASP A 399 9.91 -19.19 24.93
CA ASP A 399 10.35 -19.42 26.31
C ASP A 399 11.60 -18.58 26.64
N LEU A 400 12.54 -18.50 25.68
CA LEU A 400 13.75 -17.72 25.82
C LEU A 400 13.50 -16.21 25.94
N VAL A 401 12.36 -15.67 25.51
CA VAL A 401 12.03 -14.25 25.76
C VAL A 401 11.91 -13.97 27.25
N HIS A 402 11.30 -14.91 28.01
CA HIS A 402 11.16 -14.75 29.46
C HIS A 402 12.51 -14.83 30.18
N GLU A 403 13.38 -15.74 29.75
CA GLU A 403 14.74 -15.87 30.28
C GLU A 403 15.59 -14.65 29.92
N ALA A 404 15.51 -14.18 28.67
CA ALA A 404 16.20 -12.98 28.22
C ALA A 404 15.76 -11.76 29.03
N ARG A 405 14.46 -11.57 29.27
CA ARG A 405 13.96 -10.48 30.12
C ARG A 405 14.56 -10.51 31.53
N ALA A 406 14.63 -11.70 32.15
CA ALA A 406 15.24 -11.83 33.47
C ALA A 406 16.74 -11.48 33.45
N GLN A 407 17.46 -11.90 32.42
CA GLN A 407 18.87 -11.57 32.25
C GLN A 407 19.09 -10.08 32.00
N VAL A 408 18.28 -9.45 31.15
CA VAL A 408 18.33 -8.00 30.85
C VAL A 408 18.12 -7.19 32.14
N GLU A 409 17.21 -7.60 33.01
CA GLU A 409 16.98 -6.89 34.29
C GLU A 409 18.19 -6.96 35.22
N VAL A 410 18.89 -8.11 35.26
CA VAL A 410 20.13 -8.28 36.02
C VAL A 410 21.24 -7.38 35.45
N ASP A 411 21.44 -7.42 34.14
CA ASP A 411 22.47 -6.64 33.46
C ASP A 411 22.18 -5.13 33.57
N ALA A 412 20.92 -4.73 33.47
CA ALA A 412 20.49 -3.33 33.62
C ALA A 412 20.82 -2.78 35.01
N ARG A 413 20.63 -3.58 36.07
CA ARG A 413 21.04 -3.21 37.44
C ARG A 413 22.56 -3.11 37.56
N ALA A 414 23.30 -4.04 36.96
CA ALA A 414 24.76 -4.01 36.94
C ALA A 414 25.31 -2.79 36.18
N ALA A 415 24.62 -2.36 35.12
CA ALA A 415 24.89 -1.15 34.35
C ALA A 415 24.44 0.15 35.05
N GLY A 416 23.85 0.07 36.25
CA GLY A 416 23.50 1.23 37.07
C GLY A 416 22.10 1.81 36.81
N LEU A 417 21.21 1.11 36.10
CA LEU A 417 19.80 1.52 36.02
C LEU A 417 19.12 1.35 37.39
N SER A 418 18.18 2.24 37.69
CA SER A 418 17.43 2.25 38.94
C SER A 418 16.75 0.90 39.21
N SER A 419 16.76 0.46 40.46
CA SER A 419 16.06 -0.74 40.93
C SER A 419 14.55 -0.52 41.15
N ASP A 420 13.99 0.58 40.64
CA ASP A 420 12.56 0.85 40.62
C ASP A 420 11.78 -0.33 40.00
N LEU A 421 10.71 -0.73 40.69
CA LEU A 421 9.85 -1.86 40.34
C LEU A 421 8.62 -1.46 39.52
N THR A 422 8.47 -0.16 39.23
CA THR A 422 7.43 0.36 38.32
C THR A 422 7.60 -0.29 36.96
N SER A 423 6.54 -0.94 36.47
CA SER A 423 6.54 -1.62 35.18
C SER A 423 6.60 -0.63 34.03
N LEU A 424 6.92 -1.12 32.83
CA LEU A 424 6.87 -0.35 31.59
C LEU A 424 5.47 0.17 31.30
N CYS A 425 4.42 -0.65 31.53
CA CYS A 425 3.03 -0.23 31.29
C CYS A 425 2.55 0.84 32.27
N ASP A 426 3.09 0.86 33.50
CA ASP A 426 2.80 1.88 34.52
C ASP A 426 3.69 3.12 34.38
N GLY A 427 4.44 3.22 33.28
CA GLY A 427 5.26 4.39 32.95
C GLY A 427 6.69 4.37 33.48
N GLY A 428 7.14 3.26 34.09
CA GLY A 428 8.48 3.09 34.65
C GLY A 428 9.62 3.27 33.63
N SER A 429 10.81 3.55 34.17
CA SER A 429 12.06 3.72 33.38
C SER A 429 13.30 3.08 34.01
N GLY A 430 13.12 2.34 35.12
CA GLY A 430 14.18 1.59 35.78
C GLY A 430 14.53 0.27 35.07
N ALA A 431 15.36 -0.55 35.72
CA ALA A 431 15.86 -1.81 35.18
C ALA A 431 14.74 -2.77 34.75
N LYS A 432 13.66 -2.86 35.51
CA LYS A 432 12.49 -3.70 35.18
C LYS A 432 11.80 -3.22 33.89
N ALA A 433 11.48 -1.93 33.80
CA ALA A 433 10.84 -1.35 32.62
C ALA A 433 11.72 -1.47 31.37
N TYR A 434 13.04 -1.33 31.51
CA TYR A 434 13.99 -1.53 30.42
C TYR A 434 13.99 -2.99 29.93
N ALA A 435 14.04 -3.95 30.86
CA ALA A 435 13.97 -5.37 30.54
C ALA A 435 12.66 -5.75 29.83
N GLU A 436 11.56 -5.22 30.32
CA GLU A 436 10.24 -5.36 29.68
C GLU A 436 10.25 -4.76 28.26
N ALA A 437 10.86 -3.59 28.06
CA ALA A 437 10.98 -2.96 26.75
C ALA A 437 11.79 -3.81 25.76
N VAL A 438 12.97 -4.30 26.14
CA VAL A 438 13.77 -5.23 25.30
C VAL A 438 12.95 -6.47 24.96
N SER A 439 12.22 -7.04 25.92
CA SER A 439 11.39 -8.23 25.70
C SER A 439 10.26 -8.03 24.69
N VAL A 440 9.71 -6.80 24.56
CA VAL A 440 8.71 -6.45 23.53
C VAL A 440 9.30 -6.64 22.13
N TYR A 441 10.50 -6.10 21.88
CA TYR A 441 11.15 -6.21 20.57
C TYR A 441 11.62 -7.63 20.26
N LEU A 442 12.10 -8.37 21.26
CA LEU A 442 12.42 -9.79 21.11
C LEU A 442 11.16 -10.61 20.76
N THR A 443 10.01 -10.26 21.35
CA THR A 443 8.72 -10.88 21.00
C THR A 443 8.30 -10.57 19.56
N PHE A 444 8.54 -9.36 19.05
CA PHE A 444 8.34 -9.09 17.62
C PHE A 444 9.26 -9.93 16.74
N GLY A 445 10.47 -10.26 17.21
CA GLY A 445 11.35 -11.25 16.57
C GLY A 445 10.68 -12.61 16.43
N VAL A 446 10.11 -13.13 17.52
CA VAL A 446 9.35 -14.40 17.53
C VAL A 446 8.15 -14.32 16.59
N SER A 447 7.34 -13.26 16.72
CA SER A 447 6.17 -13.03 15.88
C SER A 447 6.54 -12.97 14.39
N LYS A 448 7.65 -12.32 14.04
CA LYS A 448 8.16 -12.31 12.66
C LYS A 448 8.65 -13.67 12.20
N ALA A 449 9.29 -14.44 13.09
CA ALA A 449 9.72 -15.80 12.76
C ALA A 449 8.53 -16.68 12.36
N THR A 450 7.35 -16.52 12.98
CA THR A 450 6.16 -17.31 12.61
C THR A 450 5.70 -17.08 11.16
N ASP A 451 5.92 -15.88 10.60
CA ASP A 451 5.66 -15.58 9.18
C ASP A 451 6.61 -16.34 8.23
N TYR A 452 7.76 -16.82 8.71
CA TYR A 452 8.73 -17.61 7.94
C TYR A 452 8.83 -19.09 8.35
N HIS A 453 8.17 -19.48 9.43
CA HIS A 453 8.24 -20.82 10.02
C HIS A 453 6.87 -21.47 10.14
N SER A 454 6.03 -21.35 9.12
CA SER A 454 4.78 -22.11 9.01
C SER A 454 4.86 -23.14 7.89
N SER A 455 3.86 -24.03 7.79
CA SER A 455 3.66 -24.92 6.64
C SER A 455 2.97 -24.24 5.46
N ILE A 456 2.78 -22.92 5.52
CA ILE A 456 2.21 -22.07 4.45
C ILE A 456 3.30 -21.29 3.70
N THR A 457 4.54 -21.27 4.20
CA THR A 457 5.68 -20.70 3.49
C THR A 457 6.01 -21.50 2.24
N THR A 458 6.49 -20.83 1.19
CA THR A 458 6.75 -21.45 -0.13
C THR A 458 8.12 -21.09 -0.67
N TRP A 459 8.60 -21.81 -1.68
CA TRP A 459 9.88 -21.55 -2.33
C TRP A 459 9.71 -20.66 -3.57
N HIS A 460 10.56 -19.65 -3.72
CA HIS A 460 10.56 -18.77 -4.89
C HIS A 460 11.65 -19.19 -5.88
N SER A 461 11.35 -20.13 -6.78
CA SER A 461 12.32 -20.73 -7.70
C SER A 461 13.10 -19.75 -8.59
N SER A 462 12.52 -18.62 -9.02
CA SER A 462 13.25 -17.63 -9.82
C SER A 462 14.22 -16.74 -9.02
N ARG A 463 13.97 -16.56 -7.71
CA ARG A 463 14.80 -15.76 -6.81
C ARG A 463 15.70 -16.61 -5.91
N GLU A 464 15.38 -17.90 -5.78
CA GLU A 464 16.02 -18.86 -4.89
C GLU A 464 16.01 -18.42 -3.41
N ILE A 465 14.83 -17.96 -2.97
CA ILE A 465 14.56 -17.49 -1.60
C ILE A 465 13.27 -18.11 -1.06
N ILE A 466 13.13 -18.14 0.26
CA ILE A 466 11.88 -18.48 0.95
C ILE A 466 10.90 -17.31 0.84
N ARG A 467 9.65 -17.62 0.50
CA ARG A 467 8.52 -16.69 0.53
C ARG A 467 7.75 -16.92 1.84
N ASN A 468 7.49 -15.82 2.54
CA ASN A 468 6.78 -15.81 3.81
C ASN A 468 5.31 -16.27 3.69
N THR A 469 4.68 -16.48 4.83
CA THR A 469 3.31 -16.99 5.01
C THR A 469 2.30 -16.01 4.43
N PHE A 470 2.45 -14.72 4.75
CA PHE A 470 1.61 -13.66 4.22
C PHE A 470 2.16 -13.06 2.92
N GLY A 471 2.20 -13.85 1.85
CA GLY A 471 2.43 -13.35 0.49
C GLY A 471 1.28 -12.49 -0.07
N ARG A 472 0.12 -12.50 0.61
CA ARG A 472 -1.08 -11.68 0.36
C ARG A 472 -1.84 -11.49 1.68
N GLN A 473 -2.90 -10.70 1.68
CA GLN A 473 -3.80 -10.46 2.83
C GLN A 473 -4.73 -11.68 3.10
N ALA A 474 -4.16 -12.88 3.17
CA ALA A 474 -4.86 -14.15 3.39
C ALA A 474 -3.87 -15.27 3.75
N LEU A 475 -4.38 -16.34 4.37
CA LEU A 475 -3.73 -17.63 4.58
C LEU A 475 -4.27 -18.68 3.58
N PRO A 476 -3.71 -18.76 2.36
CA PRO A 476 -4.05 -19.83 1.42
C PRO A 476 -3.48 -21.18 1.86
N MET A 477 -4.17 -22.25 1.48
CA MET A 477 -3.64 -23.59 1.51
C MET A 477 -2.48 -23.70 0.50
N THR A 478 -1.36 -24.26 0.97
CA THR A 478 -0.18 -24.60 0.17
C THR A 478 -0.04 -26.10 0.05
N TRP A 479 0.47 -26.54 -1.10
CA TRP A 479 0.52 -27.96 -1.47
C TRP A 479 1.93 -28.51 -1.27
N ASP A 480 2.90 -27.82 -1.87
CA ASP A 480 4.30 -27.85 -1.50
C ASP A 480 4.62 -26.64 -0.62
N PHE A 481 5.38 -26.84 0.45
CA PHE A 481 5.76 -25.80 1.40
C PHE A 481 7.24 -25.90 1.77
N THR A 482 7.78 -24.83 2.34
CA THR A 482 9.20 -24.68 2.60
C THR A 482 9.47 -24.42 4.07
N GLU A 483 10.02 -25.39 4.76
CA GLU A 483 10.48 -25.22 6.13
C GLU A 483 11.87 -24.58 6.14
N ALA A 484 11.96 -23.34 6.64
CA ALA A 484 13.21 -22.61 6.73
C ALA A 484 14.10 -23.15 7.86
N ASN A 485 15.42 -23.12 7.68
CA ASN A 485 16.35 -23.32 8.79
C ASN A 485 16.53 -22.02 9.58
N ILE A 486 15.99 -21.99 10.80
CA ILE A 486 16.02 -20.83 11.70
C ILE A 486 17.44 -20.40 12.09
N PHE A 487 18.43 -21.30 12.00
CA PHE A 487 19.83 -21.05 12.33
C PHE A 487 20.74 -20.78 11.12
N SER A 488 20.22 -20.87 9.90
CA SER A 488 20.99 -20.59 8.67
C SER A 488 21.34 -19.09 8.53
N ALA A 489 22.15 -18.74 7.54
CA ALA A 489 22.39 -17.35 7.16
C ALA A 489 21.40 -16.83 6.10
N SER A 490 20.36 -17.60 5.75
CA SER A 490 19.44 -17.29 4.64
C SER A 490 18.11 -16.68 5.10
N THR A 491 17.21 -16.34 4.16
CA THR A 491 15.88 -15.80 4.46
C THR A 491 15.14 -16.67 5.49
N GLY A 492 14.44 -16.05 6.45
CA GLY A 492 13.69 -16.74 7.50
C GLY A 492 14.52 -17.17 8.72
N ASN A 493 15.82 -16.87 8.78
CA ASN A 493 16.61 -17.11 9.99
C ASN A 493 16.28 -16.13 11.13
N TRP A 494 16.59 -16.54 12.37
CA TRP A 494 16.34 -15.75 13.57
C TRP A 494 17.09 -14.41 13.62
N ARG A 495 18.37 -14.38 13.21
CA ARG A 495 19.18 -13.15 13.20
C ARG A 495 18.51 -12.08 12.35
N ASN A 496 18.05 -12.44 11.16
CA ASN A 496 17.31 -11.54 10.28
C ASN A 496 16.01 -11.07 10.93
N CYS A 497 15.29 -11.94 11.65
CA CYS A 497 14.05 -11.56 12.34
C CYS A 497 14.26 -10.44 13.37
N ILE A 498 15.41 -10.43 14.05
CA ILE A 498 15.83 -9.39 15.00
C ILE A 498 16.39 -8.17 14.28
N GLU A 499 17.32 -8.36 13.35
CA GLU A 499 18.04 -7.28 12.66
C GLU A 499 17.10 -6.28 11.96
N TRP A 500 15.99 -6.77 11.38
CA TRP A 500 14.98 -5.91 10.77
C TRP A 500 14.28 -4.98 11.77
N GLY A 501 14.04 -5.45 13.00
CA GLY A 501 13.49 -4.62 14.07
C GLY A 501 14.52 -3.63 14.63
N VAL A 502 15.77 -4.08 14.78
CA VAL A 502 16.91 -3.23 15.19
C VAL A 502 17.11 -2.08 14.21
N LYS A 503 17.08 -2.34 12.90
CA LYS A 503 17.18 -1.30 11.87
C LYS A 503 16.04 -0.29 11.97
N THR A 504 14.81 -0.73 12.26
CA THR A 504 13.70 0.20 12.50
C THR A 504 13.99 1.05 13.74
N LEU A 505 14.39 0.44 14.86
CA LEU A 505 14.73 1.16 16.09
C LEU A 505 15.84 2.20 15.89
N ASP A 506 16.90 1.86 15.16
CA ASP A 506 17.99 2.80 14.83
C ASP A 506 17.48 4.01 14.02
N ALA A 507 16.41 3.83 13.24
CA ALA A 507 15.83 4.89 12.40
C ALA A 507 14.73 5.72 13.08
N LEU A 508 14.35 5.39 14.32
CA LEU A 508 13.35 6.16 15.06
C LEU A 508 13.97 7.46 15.62
N MET A 509 13.17 8.53 15.59
CA MET A 509 13.53 9.86 16.10
C MET A 509 12.60 10.21 17.28
N PRO A 510 12.75 9.56 18.46
CA PRO A 510 11.86 9.78 19.59
C PRO A 510 11.90 11.24 20.06
N ARG A 511 10.72 11.85 20.14
CA ARG A 511 10.50 13.24 20.62
C ARG A 511 9.12 13.36 21.24
N ASN A 512 8.93 14.32 22.13
CA ASN A 512 7.66 14.63 22.78
C ASN A 512 6.94 13.42 23.41
N THR A 513 5.75 13.66 23.92
CA THR A 513 4.87 12.63 24.44
C THR A 513 4.30 11.81 23.29
N GLY A 514 4.44 10.48 23.36
CA GLY A 514 3.74 9.52 22.52
C GLY A 514 2.90 8.59 23.38
N LEU A 515 1.65 8.34 23.00
CA LEU A 515 0.75 7.43 23.71
C LEU A 515 -0.13 6.66 22.73
N GLU A 516 -0.12 5.34 22.84
CA GLU A 516 -0.97 4.46 22.06
C GLU A 516 -1.84 3.61 22.99
N ILE A 517 -3.17 3.58 22.79
CA ILE A 517 -4.09 2.86 23.68
C ILE A 517 -4.98 1.87 22.93
N GLN A 518 -5.37 0.80 23.61
CA GLN A 518 -6.40 -0.09 23.09
C GLN A 518 -7.78 0.49 23.39
N HIS A 519 -8.47 1.00 22.38
CA HIS A 519 -9.79 1.62 22.57
C HIS A 519 -10.65 1.61 21.30
N ASP A 520 -11.96 1.62 21.48
CA ASP A 520 -12.93 1.81 20.39
C ASP A 520 -12.95 3.30 19.95
N ALA A 521 -12.79 3.53 18.65
CA ALA A 521 -12.90 4.85 18.03
C ALA A 521 -14.26 5.54 18.28
N GLN A 522 -15.32 4.76 18.48
CA GLN A 522 -16.67 5.26 18.75
C GLN A 522 -16.82 5.97 20.09
N SER A 523 -15.94 5.70 21.06
CA SER A 523 -16.09 6.16 22.45
C SER A 523 -14.82 6.73 23.08
N VAL A 524 -13.70 6.71 22.36
CA VAL A 524 -12.43 7.24 22.86
C VAL A 524 -12.52 8.75 23.13
N THR A 525 -11.84 9.20 24.20
CA THR A 525 -11.74 10.61 24.58
C THR A 525 -10.42 11.18 24.09
N TYR A 526 -10.45 12.30 23.38
CA TYR A 526 -9.25 12.97 22.88
C TYR A 526 -8.75 14.05 23.84
N PRO A 527 -7.45 14.36 23.84
CA PRO A 527 -6.93 15.55 24.49
C PRO A 527 -7.59 16.84 23.97
N GLU A 528 -7.58 17.90 24.77
CA GLU A 528 -8.08 19.21 24.32
C GLU A 528 -7.29 19.73 23.11
N ARG A 529 -7.97 20.47 22.21
CA ARG A 529 -7.39 21.06 20.98
C ARG A 529 -6.78 20.03 20.02
N THR A 530 -7.26 18.78 20.05
CA THR A 530 -6.77 17.71 19.17
C THR A 530 -6.98 18.00 17.69
N VAL A 531 -5.93 17.73 16.92
CA VAL A 531 -5.91 17.68 15.47
C VAL A 531 -6.10 16.23 15.04
N ILE A 532 -7.14 15.96 14.27
CA ILE A 532 -7.47 14.61 13.83
C ILE A 532 -6.85 14.36 12.46
N SER A 533 -6.05 13.30 12.34
CA SER A 533 -5.61 12.73 11.07
C SER A 533 -5.76 11.22 11.16
N SER A 534 -6.59 10.61 10.31
CA SER A 534 -6.95 9.20 10.51
C SER A 534 -7.25 8.43 9.21
N ASP A 535 -6.98 7.13 9.23
CA ASP A 535 -7.22 6.19 8.13
C ASP A 535 -8.19 5.06 8.56
N PRO A 536 -9.51 5.29 8.53
CA PRO A 536 -10.50 4.30 8.94
C PRO A 536 -10.48 3.02 8.07
N PRO A 537 -10.91 1.87 8.63
CA PRO A 537 -11.01 0.62 7.87
C PRO A 537 -12.01 0.71 6.71
N TYR A 538 -11.67 0.10 5.57
CA TYR A 538 -12.53 0.07 4.37
C TYR A 538 -13.36 -1.21 4.29
N TYR A 539 -14.63 -1.11 4.70
CA TYR A 539 -15.69 -2.10 4.48
C TYR A 539 -15.24 -3.56 4.76
N ASP A 540 -15.24 -4.43 3.75
CA ASP A 540 -14.88 -5.85 3.85
C ASP A 540 -13.51 -6.18 3.21
N ASN A 541 -12.63 -5.20 3.09
CA ASN A 541 -11.39 -5.35 2.32
C ASN A 541 -10.41 -6.32 3.00
N ILE A 542 -10.27 -6.22 4.32
CA ILE A 542 -9.33 -6.99 5.14
C ILE A 542 -9.99 -7.31 6.48
N GLY A 543 -9.93 -8.57 6.92
CA GLY A 543 -10.29 -8.96 8.29
C GLY A 543 -9.08 -8.86 9.20
N TYR A 544 -8.80 -7.69 9.77
CA TYR A 544 -7.58 -7.45 10.54
C TYR A 544 -7.56 -8.30 11.82
N ALA A 545 -8.66 -8.34 12.57
CA ALA A 545 -8.76 -9.15 13.79
C ALA A 545 -8.55 -10.65 13.50
N ASP A 546 -9.13 -11.15 12.41
CA ASP A 546 -8.96 -12.55 11.99
C ASP A 546 -7.51 -12.89 11.63
N LEU A 547 -6.85 -12.05 10.82
CA LEU A 547 -5.49 -12.30 10.36
C LEU A 547 -4.47 -12.08 11.48
N SER A 548 -4.69 -11.08 12.33
CA SER A 548 -3.81 -10.76 13.46
C SER A 548 -3.84 -11.80 14.57
N ASP A 549 -4.91 -12.60 14.72
CA ASP A 549 -4.95 -13.72 15.66
C ASP A 549 -3.79 -14.72 15.44
N PHE A 550 -3.33 -14.88 14.19
CA PHE A 550 -2.14 -15.66 13.86
C PHE A 550 -0.93 -15.18 14.68
N PHE A 551 -0.65 -13.87 14.69
CA PHE A 551 0.46 -13.28 15.44
C PHE A 551 0.16 -13.15 16.94
N PHE A 552 -1.06 -12.74 17.28
CA PHE A 552 -1.50 -12.54 18.66
C PHE A 552 -1.31 -13.79 19.52
N SER A 553 -1.59 -14.98 18.97
CA SER A 553 -1.41 -16.25 19.67
C SER A 553 0.02 -16.52 20.12
N TRP A 554 1.01 -16.01 19.38
CA TRP A 554 2.44 -16.14 19.70
C TRP A 554 2.98 -14.98 20.54
N MET A 555 2.40 -13.79 20.41
CA MET A 555 2.81 -12.62 21.21
C MET A 555 2.26 -12.68 22.65
N LYS A 556 1.07 -13.23 22.82
CA LYS A 556 0.34 -13.23 24.10
C LYS A 556 1.11 -13.87 25.26
N PRO A 557 1.75 -15.05 25.15
CA PRO A 557 2.50 -15.65 26.26
C PRO A 557 3.59 -14.73 26.81
N ALA A 558 4.35 -14.09 25.91
CA ALA A 558 5.46 -13.21 26.27
C ALA A 558 4.99 -11.84 26.80
N LEU A 559 3.94 -11.26 26.21
CA LEU A 559 3.51 -9.89 26.49
C LEU A 559 2.40 -9.76 27.53
N ARG A 560 1.61 -10.80 27.81
CA ARG A 560 0.60 -10.75 28.87
C ARG A 560 1.16 -10.37 30.25
N PRO A 561 2.36 -10.83 30.68
CA PRO A 561 2.96 -10.37 31.93
C PRO A 561 3.44 -8.92 31.91
N VAL A 562 3.61 -8.29 30.73
CA VAL A 562 4.11 -6.92 30.56
C VAL A 562 2.96 -5.92 30.34
N TYR A 563 1.98 -6.29 29.51
CA TYR A 563 0.79 -5.52 29.19
C TYR A 563 -0.46 -6.39 29.41
N PRO A 564 -0.84 -6.64 30.67
CA PRO A 564 -1.94 -7.55 31.00
C PRO A 564 -3.30 -7.08 30.50
N GLU A 565 -3.53 -5.77 30.39
CA GLU A 565 -4.79 -5.22 29.86
C GLU A 565 -4.94 -5.48 28.35
N ILE A 566 -3.84 -5.33 27.59
CA ILE A 566 -3.84 -5.49 26.12
C ILE A 566 -3.86 -6.97 25.71
N PHE A 567 -3.08 -7.81 26.40
CA PHE A 567 -2.92 -9.24 26.08
C PHE A 567 -3.69 -10.18 27.05
N GLY A 568 -4.56 -9.61 27.88
CA GLY A 568 -5.43 -10.35 28.80
C GLY A 568 -6.61 -11.04 28.11
N VAL A 569 -7.02 -10.55 26.94
CA VAL A 569 -8.13 -11.08 26.14
C VAL A 569 -7.81 -12.45 25.54
N LEU A 570 -8.83 -13.29 25.31
CA LEU A 570 -8.65 -14.61 24.71
C LEU A 570 -8.15 -14.55 23.27
N ALA A 571 -8.72 -13.63 22.48
CA ALA A 571 -8.37 -13.36 21.10
C ALA A 571 -8.58 -11.87 20.82
N THR A 572 -8.11 -11.38 19.67
CA THR A 572 -8.36 -9.97 19.28
C THR A 572 -9.87 -9.66 19.23
N PRO A 573 -10.34 -8.42 19.46
CA PRO A 573 -11.77 -8.09 19.37
C PRO A 573 -12.31 -8.22 17.93
N LYS A 574 -13.43 -8.95 17.74
CA LYS A 574 -14.08 -9.13 16.41
C LYS A 574 -15.46 -8.49 16.32
N ALA A 575 -16.17 -8.39 17.44
CA ALA A 575 -17.56 -7.92 17.46
C ALA A 575 -17.62 -6.40 17.27
N GLU A 576 -16.62 -5.70 17.79
CA GLU A 576 -16.46 -4.25 17.77
C GLU A 576 -15.66 -3.77 16.54
N GLU A 577 -14.99 -4.67 15.82
CA GLU A 577 -14.18 -4.31 14.63
C GLU A 577 -15.08 -3.75 13.53
N LEU A 578 -14.89 -2.48 13.17
CA LEU A 578 -15.68 -1.78 12.14
C LEU A 578 -15.35 -2.25 10.71
N VAL A 579 -15.78 -3.48 10.38
CA VAL A 579 -15.66 -4.10 9.06
C VAL A 579 -17.01 -4.69 8.61
N ALA A 580 -17.32 -4.60 7.33
CA ALA A 580 -18.60 -5.08 6.78
C ALA A 580 -18.51 -6.55 6.35
N THR A 581 -18.16 -7.44 7.27
CA THR A 581 -17.89 -8.85 6.95
C THR A 581 -19.16 -9.74 7.08
N PRO A 582 -19.77 -10.24 5.97
CA PRO A 582 -21.10 -10.85 6.02
C PRO A 582 -21.23 -12.07 6.95
N TYR A 583 -20.18 -12.88 7.05
CA TYR A 583 -20.21 -14.10 7.88
C TYR A 583 -20.33 -13.79 9.39
N ARG A 584 -19.96 -12.57 9.82
CA ARG A 584 -20.04 -12.13 11.23
C ARG A 584 -21.39 -11.54 11.62
N HIS A 585 -22.11 -10.94 10.67
CA HIS A 585 -23.33 -10.17 10.94
C HIS A 585 -24.61 -10.84 10.41
N GLY A 586 -24.53 -12.10 9.97
CA GLY A 586 -25.71 -12.86 9.53
C GLY A 586 -26.20 -12.50 8.11
N GLY A 587 -25.38 -11.83 7.31
CA GLY A 587 -25.71 -11.45 5.94
C GLY A 587 -25.02 -10.17 5.49
N LYS A 588 -25.16 -9.83 4.20
CA LYS A 588 -24.55 -8.63 3.61
C LYS A 588 -25.17 -7.34 4.17
N ASP A 589 -26.49 -7.26 4.19
CA ASP A 589 -27.21 -6.04 4.59
C ASP A 589 -26.98 -5.68 6.06
N ALA A 590 -26.97 -6.68 6.95
CA ALA A 590 -26.68 -6.49 8.37
C ALA A 590 -25.21 -6.07 8.61
N ALA A 591 -24.27 -6.59 7.81
CA ALA A 591 -22.87 -6.17 7.87
C ALA A 591 -22.67 -4.73 7.38
N GLU A 592 -23.38 -4.32 6.32
CA GLU A 592 -23.40 -2.95 5.83
C GLU A 592 -23.96 -2.00 6.89
N ALA A 593 -25.12 -2.32 7.48
CA ALA A 593 -25.73 -1.52 8.52
C ALA A 593 -24.83 -1.36 9.76
N PHE A 594 -24.21 -2.46 10.24
CA PHE A 594 -23.26 -2.43 11.35
C PHE A 594 -22.06 -1.51 11.07
N PHE A 595 -21.44 -1.67 9.89
CA PHE A 595 -20.29 -0.85 9.49
C PHE A 595 -20.67 0.64 9.43
N LEU A 596 -21.79 0.97 8.79
CA LEU A 596 -22.23 2.35 8.62
C LEU A 596 -22.59 3.01 9.96
N ASP A 597 -23.38 2.34 10.80
CA ASP A 597 -23.76 2.87 12.12
C ASP A 597 -22.54 3.07 13.04
N GLY A 598 -21.61 2.11 13.05
CA GLY A 598 -20.38 2.23 13.81
C GLY A 598 -19.44 3.32 13.30
N MET A 599 -19.27 3.42 11.98
CA MET A 599 -18.44 4.46 11.36
C MET A 599 -19.03 5.85 11.57
N SER A 600 -20.36 6.01 11.44
CA SER A 600 -21.05 7.27 11.75
C SER A 600 -20.82 7.70 13.19
N ARG A 601 -20.87 6.79 14.15
CA ARG A 601 -20.56 7.09 15.57
C ARG A 601 -19.10 7.48 15.78
N ALA A 602 -18.16 6.78 15.16
CA ALA A 602 -16.74 7.12 15.25
C ALA A 602 -16.43 8.52 14.66
N ILE A 603 -17.00 8.83 13.49
CA ILE A 603 -16.83 10.14 12.85
C ILE A 603 -17.53 11.23 13.66
N ALA A 604 -18.73 10.98 14.20
CA ALA A 604 -19.40 11.92 15.10
C ALA A 604 -18.56 12.19 16.36
N ASN A 605 -17.90 11.17 16.91
CA ASN A 605 -16.99 11.32 18.04
C ASN A 605 -15.77 12.19 17.68
N MET A 606 -15.15 11.94 16.52
CA MET A 606 -14.09 12.78 15.95
C MET A 606 -14.56 14.23 15.78
N ALA A 607 -15.73 14.42 15.18
CA ALA A 607 -16.32 15.73 14.89
C ALA A 607 -16.68 16.48 16.17
N ALA A 608 -17.16 15.83 17.22
CA ALA A 608 -17.51 16.53 18.46
C ALA A 608 -16.27 17.09 19.16
N GLN A 609 -15.19 16.30 19.22
CA GLN A 609 -14.03 16.56 20.09
C GLN A 609 -12.83 17.21 19.39
N SER A 610 -12.80 17.29 18.05
CA SER A 610 -11.69 17.91 17.30
C SER A 610 -11.62 19.44 17.49
N SER A 611 -10.45 20.04 17.25
CA SER A 611 -10.28 21.49 17.31
C SER A 611 -11.01 22.23 16.20
N ASP A 612 -11.57 23.40 16.50
CA ASP A 612 -12.10 24.34 15.48
C ASP A 612 -10.97 25.06 14.71
N LEU A 613 -9.75 25.10 15.26
CA LEU A 613 -8.62 25.85 14.71
C LEU A 613 -8.00 25.17 13.49
N PHE A 614 -8.02 23.84 13.46
CA PHE A 614 -7.33 23.03 12.47
C PHE A 614 -8.34 22.14 11.74
N PRO A 615 -8.19 21.91 10.43
CA PRO A 615 -9.01 20.94 9.74
C PRO A 615 -8.63 19.52 10.21
N ALA A 616 -9.60 18.60 10.20
CA ALA A 616 -9.36 17.16 10.30
C ALA A 616 -9.02 16.58 8.92
N THR A 617 -8.22 15.52 8.87
CA THR A 617 -7.89 14.82 7.62
C THR A 617 -8.27 13.34 7.73
N ILE A 618 -9.04 12.85 6.76
CA ILE A 618 -9.52 11.47 6.75
C ILE A 618 -9.09 10.81 5.44
N TYR A 619 -8.28 9.75 5.53
CA TYR A 619 -7.86 8.96 4.38
C TYR A 619 -8.96 7.98 4.01
N TYR A 620 -9.23 7.83 2.72
CA TYR A 620 -10.22 6.87 2.22
C TYR A 620 -9.82 6.32 0.86
N ALA A 621 -10.04 5.03 0.60
CA ALA A 621 -9.69 4.39 -0.69
C ALA A 621 -10.88 4.33 -1.65
N PHE A 622 -10.67 4.67 -2.92
CA PHE A 622 -11.71 4.63 -3.97
C PHE A 622 -11.52 3.43 -4.91
N LYS A 623 -12.59 2.68 -5.22
CA LYS A 623 -12.58 1.58 -6.21
C LYS A 623 -13.38 1.98 -7.46
N GLN A 624 -12.70 2.28 -8.57
CA GLN A 624 -13.34 2.64 -9.86
C GLN A 624 -14.29 1.56 -10.42
N SER A 625 -14.10 0.28 -10.08
CA SER A 625 -14.98 -0.80 -10.56
C SER A 625 -16.42 -0.71 -10.05
N GLU A 626 -16.69 0.18 -9.08
CA GLU A 626 -18.03 0.43 -8.52
C GLU A 626 -18.89 1.35 -9.41
N VAL A 627 -18.34 1.86 -10.52
CA VAL A 627 -19.06 2.73 -11.49
C VAL A 627 -19.76 1.92 -12.59
N ALA A 628 -19.35 0.67 -12.83
CA ALA A 628 -19.62 -0.02 -14.10
C ALA A 628 -20.86 -0.96 -14.13
N GLN A 629 -21.56 -1.20 -13.02
CA GLN A 629 -22.77 -2.03 -13.03
C GLN A 629 -24.00 -1.24 -12.54
N ASP A 630 -24.92 -1.01 -13.47
CA ASP A 630 -26.34 -0.66 -13.28
C ASP A 630 -26.78 0.79 -13.06
N GLY A 631 -26.00 1.84 -13.42
CA GLY A 631 -26.52 3.22 -13.44
C GLY A 631 -27.07 3.76 -12.12
N ILE A 632 -26.90 2.98 -11.04
CA ILE A 632 -27.26 3.25 -9.66
C ILE A 632 -25.92 3.22 -8.93
N SER A 633 -25.23 4.36 -8.89
CA SER A 633 -23.91 4.49 -8.30
C SER A 633 -23.85 4.07 -6.81
N SER A 634 -22.74 3.41 -6.46
CA SER A 634 -22.16 3.03 -5.15
C SER A 634 -22.94 3.35 -3.86
N THR A 635 -23.21 2.34 -3.02
CA THR A 635 -23.73 2.53 -1.65
C THR A 635 -22.64 2.89 -0.63
N GLY A 636 -21.42 2.34 -0.72
CA GLY A 636 -20.39 2.51 0.31
C GLY A 636 -19.82 3.94 0.45
N TRP A 637 -19.27 4.51 -0.64
CA TRP A 637 -18.64 5.83 -0.63
C TRP A 637 -19.61 6.97 -0.32
N ALA A 638 -20.77 6.99 -0.99
CA ALA A 638 -21.78 8.03 -0.77
C ALA A 638 -22.29 8.01 0.69
N THR A 639 -22.42 6.82 1.28
CA THR A 639 -22.87 6.71 2.67
C THR A 639 -21.77 7.09 3.67
N PHE A 640 -20.50 6.81 3.37
CA PHE A 640 -19.40 7.32 4.20
C PHE A 640 -19.33 8.85 4.20
N LEU A 641 -19.39 9.48 3.03
CA LEU A 641 -19.43 10.95 2.95
C LEU A 641 -20.70 11.53 3.59
N GLN A 642 -21.84 10.84 3.47
CA GLN A 642 -23.06 11.18 4.19
C GLN A 642 -22.80 11.20 5.70
N ALA A 643 -22.16 10.17 6.25
CA ALA A 643 -21.79 10.09 7.66
C ALA A 643 -20.83 11.23 8.07
N VAL A 644 -19.86 11.60 7.23
CA VAL A 644 -18.98 12.76 7.47
C VAL A 644 -19.78 14.06 7.58
N VAL A 645 -20.71 14.30 6.65
CA VAL A 645 -21.51 15.53 6.63
C VAL A 645 -22.51 15.58 7.80
N GLU A 646 -23.15 14.45 8.11
CA GLU A 646 -24.12 14.32 9.21
C GLU A 646 -23.46 14.43 10.59
N ALA A 647 -22.22 13.94 10.73
CA ALA A 647 -21.41 14.11 11.94
C ALA A 647 -21.09 15.57 12.26
N GLY A 648 -21.35 16.50 11.32
CA GLY A 648 -21.10 17.92 11.50
C GLY A 648 -19.78 18.40 10.90
N TYR A 649 -19.17 17.62 10.01
CA TYR A 649 -18.06 18.12 9.19
C TYR A 649 -18.56 18.71 7.85
N ALA A 650 -17.84 19.72 7.37
CA ALA A 650 -17.86 20.20 6.00
C ALA A 650 -16.54 19.78 5.34
N VAL A 651 -16.61 19.20 4.14
CA VAL A 651 -15.44 18.82 3.34
C VAL A 651 -14.93 20.08 2.64
N VAL A 652 -13.79 20.62 3.05
CA VAL A 652 -13.23 21.86 2.50
C VAL A 652 -12.16 21.63 1.42
N GLY A 653 -11.73 20.38 1.23
CA GLY A 653 -10.78 20.01 0.18
C GLY A 653 -10.64 18.49 0.05
N THR A 654 -10.12 18.04 -1.09
CA THR A 654 -9.77 16.62 -1.29
C THR A 654 -8.51 16.47 -2.13
N TRP A 655 -7.62 15.56 -1.74
CA TRP A 655 -6.36 15.32 -2.44
C TRP A 655 -6.20 13.86 -2.86
N PRO A 656 -6.00 13.55 -4.16
CA PRO A 656 -5.78 12.18 -4.62
C PRO A 656 -4.33 11.75 -4.36
N MET A 657 -4.14 10.80 -3.44
CA MET A 657 -2.82 10.30 -3.05
C MET A 657 -2.60 8.85 -3.51
N ARG A 658 -1.44 8.59 -4.13
CA ARG A 658 -1.00 7.27 -4.60
C ARG A 658 -0.49 6.40 -3.45
N THR A 659 -1.40 5.92 -2.61
CA THR A 659 -1.09 5.14 -1.41
C THR A 659 -0.93 3.64 -1.68
N GLU A 660 -1.34 3.10 -2.84
CA GLU A 660 -1.35 1.65 -3.15
C GLU A 660 -0.34 1.20 -4.23
N MET A 661 0.08 -0.08 -4.21
CA MET A 661 1.11 -0.61 -5.13
C MET A 661 0.51 -0.96 -6.51
N ALA A 662 1.12 -0.46 -7.60
CA ALA A 662 0.72 -0.81 -8.97
C ALA A 662 0.87 -2.32 -9.28
N ASN A 663 1.87 -2.99 -8.70
CA ASN A 663 2.16 -4.41 -8.89
C ASN A 663 1.48 -5.33 -7.84
N ARG A 664 0.17 -5.21 -7.64
CA ARG A 664 -0.56 -6.27 -6.92
C ARG A 664 -0.59 -7.52 -7.80
N MET A 665 -0.35 -8.70 -7.24
CA MET A 665 -0.34 -9.97 -7.97
C MET A 665 -1.71 -10.30 -8.65
N ILE A 666 -2.78 -9.62 -8.23
CA ILE A 666 -4.13 -9.67 -8.84
C ILE A 666 -4.28 -8.66 -10.00
N ALA A 667 -3.48 -7.59 -10.02
CA ALA A 667 -3.48 -6.53 -11.04
C ALA A 667 -2.71 -6.91 -12.33
N SER A 668 -2.14 -8.12 -12.41
CA SER A 668 -1.68 -8.68 -13.69
C SER A 668 -2.89 -8.96 -14.58
N GLY A 669 -3.38 -7.93 -15.27
CA GLY A 669 -4.49 -7.98 -16.22
C GLY A 669 -5.82 -7.34 -15.78
N THR A 670 -5.86 -6.58 -14.67
CA THR A 670 -7.08 -5.83 -14.27
C THR A 670 -6.74 -4.41 -13.78
N ASN A 671 -7.24 -3.39 -14.49
CA ASN A 671 -7.21 -1.97 -14.09
C ASN A 671 -8.21 -1.72 -12.95
N ALA A 672 -7.91 -2.20 -11.74
CA ALA A 672 -8.64 -1.84 -10.53
C ALA A 672 -7.87 -0.74 -9.78
N LEU A 673 -8.51 0.40 -9.52
CA LEU A 673 -7.85 1.65 -9.12
C LEU A 673 -6.93 1.60 -7.90
N ALA A 674 -5.92 2.46 -7.98
CA ALA A 674 -4.69 2.50 -7.20
C ALA A 674 -4.54 3.75 -6.30
N ASN A 675 -5.61 4.54 -6.06
CA ASN A 675 -5.52 5.86 -5.41
C ASN A 675 -6.45 5.99 -4.17
N SER A 676 -5.90 6.48 -3.05
CA SER A 676 -6.67 6.99 -1.90
C SER A 676 -6.98 8.48 -2.09
N VAL A 677 -8.04 8.98 -1.47
CA VAL A 677 -8.31 10.41 -1.27
C VAL A 677 -8.02 10.76 0.18
N VAL A 678 -7.42 11.93 0.41
CA VAL A 678 -7.43 12.59 1.70
C VAL A 678 -8.56 13.62 1.70
N LEU A 679 -9.59 13.39 2.52
CA LEU A 679 -10.65 14.37 2.78
C LEU A 679 -10.13 15.38 3.81
N VAL A 680 -10.27 16.66 3.51
CA VAL A 680 -9.96 17.76 4.43
C VAL A 680 -11.28 18.29 4.97
N CYS A 681 -11.48 18.21 6.28
CA CYS A 681 -12.77 18.46 6.92
C CYS A 681 -12.65 19.56 7.97
N ARG A 682 -13.60 20.50 8.01
CA ARG A 682 -13.77 21.44 9.12
C ARG A 682 -15.12 21.24 9.78
N LYS A 683 -15.24 21.58 11.06
CA LYS A 683 -16.54 21.62 11.73
C LYS A 683 -17.46 22.61 11.01
N LYS A 684 -18.69 22.18 10.74
CA LYS A 684 -19.71 22.98 10.10
C LYS A 684 -20.09 24.14 11.03
N GLU A 685 -20.26 25.33 10.47
CA GLU A 685 -20.70 26.49 11.25
C GLU A 685 -22.11 26.25 11.80
N ALA A 686 -22.32 26.51 13.09
CA ALA A 686 -23.63 26.37 13.73
C ALA A 686 -24.70 27.29 13.09
N THR A 687 -24.28 28.37 12.44
CA THR A 687 -25.09 29.35 11.72
C THR A 687 -25.25 29.06 10.23
N ALA A 688 -24.77 27.91 9.73
CA ALA A 688 -24.87 27.57 8.31
C ALA A 688 -26.34 27.57 7.84
N GLU A 689 -26.60 28.21 6.71
CA GLU A 689 -27.94 28.32 6.13
C GLU A 689 -28.38 27.00 5.49
N ALA A 690 -29.70 26.79 5.42
CA ALA A 690 -30.30 25.79 4.56
C ALA A 690 -30.68 26.45 3.23
N ILE A 691 -30.33 25.83 2.12
CA ILE A 691 -30.58 26.37 0.78
C ILE A 691 -31.39 25.38 -0.05
N THR A 692 -31.99 25.84 -1.15
CA THR A 692 -32.68 24.99 -2.12
C THR A 692 -31.70 24.31 -3.08
N ARG A 693 -32.11 23.19 -3.69
CA ARG A 693 -31.37 22.55 -4.79
C ARG A 693 -30.97 23.50 -5.92
N ALA A 694 -31.84 24.46 -6.26
CA ALA A 694 -31.56 25.43 -7.33
C ALA A 694 -30.45 26.42 -6.94
N GLU A 695 -30.33 26.78 -5.67
CA GLU A 695 -29.23 27.60 -5.16
C GLU A 695 -27.93 26.81 -5.11
N PHE A 696 -27.99 25.53 -4.73
CA PHE A 696 -26.83 24.65 -4.74
C PHE A 696 -26.26 24.49 -6.15
N VAL A 697 -27.09 24.19 -7.15
CA VAL A 697 -26.64 24.08 -8.55
C VAL A 697 -26.03 25.40 -9.06
N ARG A 698 -26.61 26.55 -8.69
CA ARG A 698 -26.05 27.86 -9.05
C ARG A 698 -24.69 28.10 -8.42
N ALA A 699 -24.50 27.75 -7.15
CA ALA A 699 -23.21 27.83 -6.49
C ALA A 699 -22.18 26.88 -7.12
N LEU A 700 -22.60 25.65 -7.42
CA LEU A 700 -21.76 24.63 -8.05
C LEU A 700 -21.27 25.09 -9.43
N LYS A 701 -22.15 25.61 -10.28
CA LYS A 701 -21.80 26.16 -11.60
C LYS A 701 -20.83 27.34 -11.55
N ARG A 702 -20.82 28.09 -10.44
CA ARG A 702 -19.93 29.23 -10.25
C ARG A 702 -18.56 28.82 -9.72
N GLU A 703 -18.52 27.85 -8.82
CA GLU A 703 -17.34 27.55 -8.00
C GLU A 703 -16.57 26.30 -8.46
N LEU A 704 -17.23 25.35 -9.12
CA LEU A 704 -16.58 24.12 -9.59
C LEU A 704 -15.64 24.36 -10.79
N PRO A 705 -16.00 25.15 -11.83
CA PRO A 705 -15.12 25.37 -12.99
C PRO A 705 -13.74 25.95 -12.65
N PRO A 706 -13.62 27.03 -11.84
CA PRO A 706 -12.31 27.55 -11.45
C PRO A 706 -11.48 26.52 -10.66
N ALA A 707 -12.12 25.73 -9.79
CA ALA A 707 -11.44 24.70 -9.03
C ALA A 707 -10.93 23.54 -9.92
N ILE A 708 -11.67 23.17 -10.97
CA ILE A 708 -11.19 22.17 -11.94
C ILE A 708 -9.98 22.70 -12.71
N ALA A 709 -10.00 23.98 -13.12
CA ALA A 709 -8.86 24.61 -13.78
C ALA A 709 -7.59 24.56 -12.90
N GLU A 710 -7.72 24.87 -11.61
CA GLU A 710 -6.61 24.74 -10.64
C GLU A 710 -6.09 23.29 -10.54
N LEU A 711 -6.98 22.29 -10.57
CA LEU A 711 -6.59 20.87 -10.60
C LEU A 711 -5.86 20.48 -11.90
N GLN A 712 -6.24 21.04 -13.05
CA GLN A 712 -5.52 20.84 -14.32
C GLN A 712 -4.10 21.44 -14.27
N VAL A 713 -3.97 22.64 -13.70
CA VAL A 713 -2.66 23.28 -13.48
C VAL A 713 -1.78 22.44 -12.55
N ALA A 714 -2.38 21.80 -11.53
CA ALA A 714 -1.69 20.87 -10.63
C ALA A 714 -1.31 19.51 -11.27
N ASN A 715 -1.50 19.33 -12.59
CA ASN A 715 -1.18 18.12 -13.35
C ASN A 715 -1.85 16.84 -12.80
N ILE A 716 -3.10 16.96 -12.32
CA ILE A 716 -3.89 15.79 -11.92
C ILE A 716 -4.21 14.94 -13.14
N ALA A 717 -3.85 13.65 -13.14
CA ALA A 717 -4.14 12.76 -14.27
C ALA A 717 -5.66 12.73 -14.57
N PRO A 718 -6.07 12.66 -15.85
CA PRO A 718 -7.49 12.66 -16.22
C PRO A 718 -8.30 11.54 -15.56
N ALA A 719 -7.70 10.36 -15.41
CA ALA A 719 -8.33 9.24 -14.70
C ALA A 719 -8.70 9.56 -13.24
N ASP A 720 -8.01 10.53 -12.64
CA ASP A 720 -8.17 10.98 -11.26
C ASP A 720 -8.99 12.28 -11.16
N MET A 721 -9.38 12.90 -12.28
CA MET A 721 -10.13 14.15 -12.31
C MET A 721 -11.53 14.05 -11.69
N PRO A 722 -12.37 13.05 -12.05
CA PRO A 722 -13.66 12.87 -11.39
C PRO A 722 -13.53 12.75 -9.87
N GLN A 723 -12.50 12.04 -9.40
CA GLN A 723 -12.23 11.85 -7.98
C GLN A 723 -11.76 13.15 -7.31
N SER A 724 -11.00 13.99 -8.01
CA SER A 724 -10.47 15.24 -7.49
C SER A 724 -11.52 16.35 -7.47
N ALA A 725 -12.42 16.38 -8.46
CA ALA A 725 -13.54 17.32 -8.55
C ALA A 725 -14.61 17.10 -7.46
N ILE A 726 -14.68 15.89 -6.88
CA ILE A 726 -15.56 15.60 -5.74
C ILE A 726 -15.28 16.55 -4.58
N GLY A 727 -14.03 16.90 -4.27
CA GLY A 727 -13.74 17.79 -3.14
C GLY A 727 -14.31 19.19 -3.28
N PRO A 728 -13.95 19.94 -4.33
CA PRO A 728 -14.53 21.24 -4.60
C PRO A 728 -16.06 21.20 -4.67
N GLY A 729 -16.63 20.21 -5.35
CA GLY A 729 -18.08 20.03 -5.44
C GLY A 729 -18.74 19.75 -4.09
N MET A 730 -18.16 18.84 -3.30
CA MET A 730 -18.63 18.51 -1.96
C MET A 730 -18.38 19.62 -0.96
N GLY A 731 -17.41 20.51 -1.17
CA GLY A 731 -17.25 21.72 -0.36
C GLY A 731 -18.35 22.73 -0.56
N VAL A 732 -18.84 22.88 -1.79
CA VAL A 732 -20.05 23.66 -2.05
C VAL A 732 -21.26 23.03 -1.36
N PHE A 733 -21.41 21.70 -1.41
CA PHE A 733 -22.57 21.03 -0.81
C PHE A 733 -22.53 21.05 0.72
N SER A 734 -21.41 20.65 1.30
CA SER A 734 -21.27 20.35 2.73
C SER A 734 -21.10 21.58 3.62
N ARG A 735 -20.87 22.78 3.05
CA ARG A 735 -20.84 24.04 3.83
C ARG A 735 -22.22 24.47 4.34
N TYR A 736 -23.30 24.04 3.68
CA TYR A 736 -24.67 24.37 4.06
C TYR A 736 -25.18 23.42 5.14
N LYS A 737 -26.11 23.88 5.98
CA LYS A 737 -26.76 23.03 6.99
C LYS A 737 -27.49 21.87 6.33
N ALA A 738 -28.29 22.18 5.31
CA ALA A 738 -28.92 21.22 4.43
C ALA A 738 -29.16 21.86 3.06
N VAL A 739 -29.16 21.05 2.02
CA VAL A 739 -29.70 21.41 0.71
C VAL A 739 -31.06 20.73 0.59
N LEU A 740 -32.14 21.49 0.42
CA LEU A 740 -33.50 20.96 0.39
C LEU A 740 -33.94 20.66 -1.04
N GLU A 741 -34.57 19.50 -1.22
CA GLU A 741 -35.29 19.12 -2.42
C GLU A 741 -36.66 19.83 -2.48
N SER A 742 -37.38 19.68 -3.59
CA SER A 742 -38.69 20.32 -3.78
C SER A 742 -39.78 19.86 -2.81
N ASP A 743 -39.57 18.73 -2.15
CA ASP A 743 -40.46 18.16 -1.13
C ASP A 743 -40.01 18.49 0.31
N ASP A 744 -39.12 19.48 0.47
CA ASP A 744 -38.48 19.89 1.73
C ASP A 744 -37.62 18.81 2.40
N SER A 745 -37.38 17.67 1.75
CA SER A 745 -36.45 16.67 2.26
C SER A 745 -34.99 17.10 2.06
N PRO A 746 -34.07 16.75 2.97
CA PRO A 746 -32.64 16.96 2.75
C PRO A 746 -32.14 16.14 1.56
N MET A 747 -31.51 16.81 0.60
CA MET A 747 -30.80 16.18 -0.52
C MET A 747 -29.70 15.26 0.02
N SER A 748 -29.65 14.03 -0.50
CA SER A 748 -28.59 13.09 -0.16
C SER A 748 -27.24 13.46 -0.80
N VAL A 749 -26.14 13.05 -0.16
CA VAL A 749 -24.79 13.16 -0.75
C VAL A 749 -24.70 12.42 -2.08
N LYS A 750 -25.42 11.29 -2.25
CA LYS A 750 -25.49 10.58 -3.52
C LYS A 750 -26.02 11.48 -4.65
N THR A 751 -27.11 12.20 -4.40
CA THR A 751 -27.68 13.15 -5.36
C THR A 751 -26.70 14.29 -5.65
N ALA A 752 -26.02 14.81 -4.62
CA ALA A 752 -25.01 15.85 -4.78
C ALA A 752 -23.85 15.40 -5.68
N LEU A 753 -23.30 14.20 -5.47
CA LEU A 753 -22.23 13.62 -6.29
C LEU A 753 -22.64 13.46 -7.76
N GLN A 754 -23.89 13.07 -8.03
CA GLN A 754 -24.42 13.01 -9.40
C GLN A 754 -24.44 14.39 -10.07
N LEU A 755 -24.82 15.43 -9.32
CA LEU A 755 -24.79 16.81 -9.82
C LEU A 755 -23.36 17.29 -10.05
N ILE A 756 -22.43 17.01 -9.14
CA ILE A 756 -21.01 17.37 -9.27
C ILE A 756 -20.40 16.72 -10.51
N ASN A 757 -20.60 15.42 -10.72
CA ASN A 757 -20.08 14.73 -11.90
C ASN A 757 -20.70 15.30 -13.19
N ARG A 758 -21.99 15.62 -13.20
CA ARG A 758 -22.62 16.24 -14.36
C ARG A 758 -22.02 17.62 -14.67
N GLU A 759 -21.77 18.44 -13.66
CA GLU A 759 -21.13 19.76 -13.86
C GLU A 759 -19.66 19.63 -14.31
N LEU A 760 -18.94 18.61 -13.84
CA LEU A 760 -17.61 18.27 -14.35
C LEU A 760 -17.66 17.89 -15.83
N ASP A 761 -18.60 17.02 -16.22
CA ASP A 761 -18.80 16.62 -17.61
C ASP A 761 -19.18 17.83 -18.48
N GLU A 762 -20.03 18.73 -17.97
CA GLU A 762 -20.38 20.00 -18.64
C GLU A 762 -19.15 20.90 -18.81
N TYR A 763 -18.27 21.00 -17.82
CA TYR A 763 -17.04 21.79 -17.90
C TYR A 763 -16.06 21.21 -18.92
N LEU A 764 -15.72 19.92 -18.81
CA LEU A 764 -14.80 19.24 -19.73
C LEU A 764 -15.34 19.23 -21.17
N GLY A 765 -16.66 19.11 -21.34
CA GLY A 765 -17.33 19.27 -22.63
C GLY A 765 -17.39 20.72 -23.13
N GLY A 766 -17.40 21.70 -22.23
CA GLY A 766 -17.51 23.14 -22.51
C GLY A 766 -16.21 23.79 -22.98
N ILE A 767 -15.05 23.26 -22.60
CA ILE A 767 -13.71 23.71 -23.09
C ILE A 767 -13.64 23.67 -24.62
N GLN A 768 -14.47 22.83 -25.26
CA GLN A 768 -14.61 22.80 -26.71
C GLN A 768 -14.84 24.19 -27.33
N GLY A 769 -15.40 25.16 -26.61
CA GLY A 769 -15.59 26.53 -27.11
C GLY A 769 -14.30 27.31 -27.39
N GLU A 770 -13.21 27.00 -26.69
CA GLU A 770 -11.95 27.77 -26.69
C GLU A 770 -10.95 27.30 -27.77
N PHE A 771 -11.17 26.12 -28.36
CA PHE A 771 -10.32 25.60 -29.44
C PHE A 771 -10.60 26.26 -30.80
N ASP A 772 -9.60 26.19 -31.68
CA ASP A 772 -9.73 26.59 -33.08
C ASP A 772 -10.82 25.76 -33.80
N ALA A 773 -11.34 26.30 -34.90
CA ALA A 773 -12.50 25.72 -35.58
C ALA A 773 -12.24 24.29 -36.10
N ASP A 774 -11.02 24.00 -36.57
CA ASP A 774 -10.61 22.71 -37.11
C ASP A 774 -10.49 21.67 -35.98
N THR A 775 -9.89 22.03 -34.84
CA THR A 775 -9.84 21.20 -33.64
C THR A 775 -11.25 20.91 -33.10
N ARG A 776 -12.15 21.90 -33.06
CA ARG A 776 -13.56 21.67 -32.65
C ARG A 776 -14.30 20.72 -33.58
N PHE A 777 -14.00 20.76 -34.87
CA PHE A 777 -14.53 19.80 -35.82
C PHE A 777 -13.99 18.41 -35.50
N ALA A 778 -12.67 18.28 -35.30
CA ALA A 778 -12.00 17.03 -35.01
C ALA A 778 -12.52 16.34 -33.74
N ILE A 779 -12.70 17.11 -32.65
CA ILE A 779 -13.27 16.61 -31.39
C ILE A 779 -14.66 16.01 -31.62
N THR A 780 -15.56 16.76 -32.26
CA THR A 780 -16.93 16.29 -32.47
C THR A 780 -16.99 15.11 -33.45
N TRP A 781 -16.14 15.12 -34.48
CA TRP A 781 -16.03 13.99 -35.41
C TRP A 781 -15.49 12.74 -34.73
N PHE A 782 -14.44 12.89 -33.90
CA PHE A 782 -13.83 11.82 -33.13
C PHE A 782 -14.80 11.24 -32.11
N GLU A 783 -15.57 12.07 -31.40
CA GLU A 783 -16.61 11.61 -30.48
C GLU A 783 -17.63 10.69 -31.19
N GLN A 784 -18.13 11.11 -32.36
CA GLN A 784 -19.15 10.38 -33.12
C GLN A 784 -18.60 9.14 -33.84
N ASN A 785 -17.45 9.26 -34.50
CA ASN A 785 -16.96 8.25 -35.46
C ASN A 785 -15.61 7.63 -35.06
N GLY A 786 -14.88 8.24 -34.12
CA GLY A 786 -13.51 7.88 -33.77
C GLY A 786 -12.60 7.96 -34.98
N ASN A 787 -11.77 6.92 -35.15
CA ASN A 787 -10.91 6.75 -36.31
C ASN A 787 -11.64 6.09 -37.50
N GLY A 788 -12.96 5.88 -37.39
CA GLY A 788 -13.79 5.26 -38.42
C GLY A 788 -14.17 6.21 -39.56
N LYS A 789 -14.68 5.64 -40.66
CA LYS A 789 -15.21 6.40 -41.81
C LYS A 789 -16.65 6.82 -41.58
N GLY A 790 -16.94 8.12 -41.73
CA GLY A 790 -18.28 8.71 -41.72
C GLY A 790 -18.67 9.32 -43.08
N ASP A 791 -19.92 9.73 -43.22
CA ASP A 791 -20.45 10.33 -44.46
C ASP A 791 -19.99 11.77 -44.66
N TYR A 792 -19.55 12.10 -45.89
CA TYR A 792 -19.12 13.46 -46.24
C TYR A 792 -20.19 14.51 -45.96
N GLY A 793 -21.48 14.21 -46.20
CA GLY A 793 -22.57 15.15 -45.91
C GLY A 793 -22.70 15.52 -44.43
N VAL A 794 -22.38 14.58 -43.53
CA VAL A 794 -22.35 14.84 -42.07
C VAL A 794 -21.13 15.69 -41.71
N ALA A 795 -19.97 15.39 -42.31
CA ALA A 795 -18.75 16.18 -42.12
C ALA A 795 -18.92 17.62 -42.62
N ASP A 796 -19.50 17.80 -43.81
CA ASP A 796 -19.72 19.11 -44.41
C ASP A 796 -20.70 19.97 -43.58
N ASN A 797 -21.77 19.37 -43.06
CA ASN A 797 -22.64 20.06 -42.11
C ASN A 797 -21.91 20.45 -40.81
N LEU A 798 -21.06 19.56 -40.29
CA LEU A 798 -20.28 19.80 -39.07
C LEU A 798 -19.22 20.91 -39.25
N ALA A 799 -18.56 20.94 -40.40
CA ALA A 799 -17.58 21.94 -40.79
C ALA A 799 -18.23 23.32 -41.00
N ARG A 800 -19.33 23.38 -41.76
CA ARG A 800 -20.07 24.64 -42.01
C ARG A 800 -20.64 25.24 -40.74
N ALA A 801 -21.10 24.42 -39.80
CA ALA A 801 -21.57 24.87 -38.49
C ALA A 801 -20.49 25.58 -37.66
N ARG A 802 -19.21 25.38 -38.00
CA ARG A 802 -18.03 25.99 -37.36
C ARG A 802 -17.35 27.06 -38.23
N GLY A 803 -17.95 27.41 -39.37
CA GLY A 803 -17.40 28.43 -40.28
C GLY A 803 -16.22 27.95 -41.14
N ILE A 804 -15.99 26.63 -41.24
CA ILE A 804 -14.91 26.02 -42.02
C ILE A 804 -15.45 25.04 -43.07
N SER A 805 -14.57 24.46 -43.89
CA SER A 805 -14.90 23.44 -44.89
C SER A 805 -14.15 22.14 -44.62
N VAL A 806 -14.66 21.00 -45.10
CA VAL A 806 -13.97 19.70 -44.97
C VAL A 806 -12.61 19.72 -45.67
N GLU A 807 -12.47 20.46 -46.77
CA GLU A 807 -11.18 20.64 -47.45
C GLU A 807 -10.19 21.47 -46.61
N SER A 808 -10.67 22.45 -45.82
CA SER A 808 -9.83 23.18 -44.86
C SER A 808 -9.26 22.24 -43.79
N VAL A 809 -10.12 21.39 -43.21
CA VAL A 809 -9.72 20.41 -42.19
C VAL A 809 -8.77 19.35 -42.75
N LYS A 810 -8.93 19.01 -44.03
CA LYS A 810 -8.02 18.12 -44.76
C LYS A 810 -6.68 18.78 -45.05
N HIS A 811 -6.68 20.08 -45.37
CA HIS A 811 -5.46 20.85 -45.57
C HIS A 811 -4.68 21.02 -44.27
N ALA A 812 -5.40 21.12 -43.14
CA ALA A 812 -4.89 21.10 -41.77
C ALA A 812 -4.44 19.71 -41.28
N GLY A 813 -4.17 18.73 -42.16
CA GLY A 813 -3.65 17.43 -41.72
C GLY A 813 -4.53 16.59 -40.79
N ILE A 814 -5.79 16.96 -40.52
CA ILE A 814 -6.64 16.27 -39.53
C ILE A 814 -7.39 15.08 -40.14
N VAL A 815 -7.92 15.24 -41.36
CA VAL A 815 -8.83 14.26 -41.98
C VAL A 815 -8.41 13.85 -43.38
N GLU A 816 -8.71 12.60 -43.73
CA GLU A 816 -8.78 12.15 -45.11
C GLU A 816 -10.22 12.27 -45.62
N SER A 817 -10.40 12.86 -46.81
CA SER A 817 -11.66 12.82 -47.55
C SER A 817 -11.45 12.15 -48.91
N ALA A 818 -12.11 11.01 -49.10
CA ALA A 818 -12.06 10.22 -50.33
C ALA A 818 -13.37 9.42 -50.53
N ALA A 819 -13.81 9.29 -51.79
CA ALA A 819 -14.98 8.49 -52.18
C ALA A 819 -16.28 8.78 -51.40
N GLY A 820 -16.56 10.07 -51.09
CA GLY A 820 -17.76 10.47 -50.35
C GLY A 820 -17.74 10.12 -48.85
N LYS A 821 -16.59 9.70 -48.33
CA LYS A 821 -16.36 9.41 -46.92
C LYS A 821 -15.29 10.33 -46.35
N VAL A 822 -15.39 10.59 -45.04
CA VAL A 822 -14.41 11.36 -44.26
C VAL A 822 -13.97 10.52 -43.08
N ARG A 823 -12.70 10.60 -42.69
CA ARG A 823 -12.18 10.00 -41.44
C ARG A 823 -11.03 10.84 -40.91
N ILE A 824 -10.79 10.76 -39.60
CA ILE A 824 -9.59 11.34 -38.98
C ILE A 824 -8.38 10.46 -39.32
N LEU A 825 -7.22 11.07 -39.52
CA LEU A 825 -5.94 10.38 -39.70
C LEU A 825 -5.52 9.71 -38.40
N ILE A 826 -5.03 8.46 -38.47
CA ILE A 826 -4.43 7.81 -37.31
C ILE A 826 -2.97 8.26 -37.13
N ARG A 827 -2.41 8.08 -35.93
CA ARG A 827 -1.03 8.55 -35.61
C ARG A 827 0.05 8.03 -36.55
N ASP A 828 -0.12 6.83 -37.09
CA ASP A 828 0.82 6.22 -38.05
C ASP A 828 0.75 6.86 -39.46
N GLU A 829 -0.27 7.66 -39.74
CA GLU A 829 -0.49 8.37 -41.01
C GLU A 829 -0.12 9.86 -40.94
N LEU A 830 0.28 10.34 -39.76
CA LEU A 830 0.77 11.71 -39.57
C LEU A 830 2.18 11.83 -40.15
N ASP A 831 2.49 13.01 -40.70
CA ASP A 831 3.79 13.27 -41.32
C ASP A 831 4.94 13.10 -40.31
N GLU A 832 5.99 12.37 -40.68
CA GLU A 832 7.16 12.14 -39.82
C GLU A 832 8.05 13.37 -39.72
N ASP A 833 8.05 14.20 -40.76
CA ASP A 833 8.90 15.38 -40.90
C ASP A 833 8.13 16.67 -40.55
N TRP A 834 6.97 16.56 -39.89
CA TRP A 834 6.15 17.70 -39.50
C TRP A 834 6.86 18.61 -38.50
N GLU A 835 6.89 19.91 -38.82
CA GLU A 835 7.56 20.94 -38.03
C GLU A 835 6.60 22.10 -37.73
N PRO A 836 6.24 22.36 -36.44
CA PRO A 836 5.25 23.36 -36.06
C PRO A 836 5.57 24.78 -36.58
N GLU A 837 6.85 25.11 -36.70
CA GLU A 837 7.32 26.43 -37.16
C GLU A 837 7.11 26.65 -38.66
N SER A 838 6.99 25.57 -39.43
CA SER A 838 6.76 25.60 -40.88
C SER A 838 5.29 25.43 -41.26
N ASP A 839 4.43 25.13 -40.29
CA ASP A 839 3.01 24.90 -40.51
C ASP A 839 2.24 26.22 -40.59
N SER A 840 1.71 26.52 -41.78
CA SER A 840 0.93 27.73 -42.04
C SER A 840 -0.49 27.69 -41.46
N HIS A 841 -0.98 26.53 -41.03
CA HIS A 841 -2.33 26.33 -40.47
C HIS A 841 -2.27 25.45 -39.20
N LEU A 842 -1.38 25.82 -38.28
CA LEU A 842 -1.14 25.07 -37.05
C LEU A 842 -2.41 24.90 -36.20
N THR A 843 -2.89 23.66 -36.05
CA THR A 843 -4.03 23.33 -35.19
C THR A 843 -3.61 22.72 -33.85
N VAL A 844 -4.44 22.91 -32.81
CA VAL A 844 -4.21 22.26 -31.51
C VAL A 844 -4.31 20.74 -31.63
N TRP A 845 -5.19 20.24 -32.51
CA TRP A 845 -5.32 18.81 -32.83
C TRP A 845 -4.02 18.19 -33.33
N GLU A 846 -3.39 18.78 -34.36
CA GLU A 846 -2.12 18.28 -34.90
C GLU A 846 -1.02 18.31 -33.83
N CYS A 847 -0.88 19.44 -33.13
CA CYS A 847 0.09 19.58 -32.05
C CYS A 847 -0.02 18.44 -31.02
N LEU A 848 -1.25 18.12 -30.59
CA LEU A 848 -1.49 17.02 -29.66
C LEU A 848 -1.15 15.66 -30.27
N GLN A 849 -1.63 15.36 -31.47
CA GLN A 849 -1.46 14.02 -32.04
C GLN A 849 0.00 13.70 -32.38
N HIS A 850 0.77 14.68 -32.87
CA HIS A 850 2.22 14.53 -33.07
C HIS A 850 2.96 14.35 -31.74
N LEU A 851 2.56 15.08 -30.69
CA LEU A 851 3.16 14.94 -29.36
C LEU A 851 2.86 13.56 -28.73
N VAL A 852 1.63 13.08 -28.83
CA VAL A 852 1.25 11.73 -28.36
C VAL A 852 2.00 10.66 -29.14
N ARG A 853 2.16 10.82 -30.46
CA ARG A 853 2.91 9.87 -31.30
C ARG A 853 4.36 9.71 -30.85
N LEU A 854 5.07 10.81 -30.58
CA LEU A 854 6.44 10.77 -30.07
C LEU A 854 6.51 10.17 -28.66
N HIS A 855 5.55 10.53 -27.80
CA HIS A 855 5.47 9.99 -26.44
C HIS A 855 5.19 8.48 -26.41
N GLU A 856 4.29 7.97 -27.25
CA GLU A 856 4.03 6.53 -27.36
C GLU A 856 5.24 5.73 -27.88
N LYS A 857 6.05 6.35 -28.74
CA LYS A 857 7.24 5.72 -29.33
C LYS A 857 8.42 5.68 -28.35
N ASP A 858 8.76 6.84 -27.77
CA ASP A 858 10.05 7.04 -27.07
C ASP A 858 9.89 7.61 -25.64
N GLY A 859 8.66 7.85 -25.16
CA GLY A 859 8.39 8.40 -23.83
C GLY A 859 8.86 9.85 -23.65
N ILE A 860 9.44 10.16 -22.49
CA ILE A 860 10.08 11.46 -22.18
C ILE A 860 11.48 11.51 -22.84
N SER A 861 11.51 11.54 -24.18
CA SER A 861 12.73 11.62 -24.97
C SER A 861 13.16 13.07 -25.24
N HIS A 862 14.38 13.26 -25.77
CA HIS A 862 14.83 14.58 -26.22
C HIS A 862 13.91 15.14 -27.31
N ASP A 863 13.51 14.33 -28.28
CA ASP A 863 12.69 14.76 -29.42
C ASP A 863 11.27 15.13 -28.96
N THR A 864 10.69 14.37 -28.02
CA THR A 864 9.39 14.70 -27.39
C THR A 864 9.45 16.06 -26.67
N ALA A 865 10.55 16.33 -25.96
CA ALA A 865 10.76 17.58 -25.24
C ALA A 865 11.04 18.77 -26.19
N VAL A 866 11.77 18.54 -27.29
CA VAL A 866 11.97 19.53 -28.36
C VAL A 866 10.62 19.91 -28.98
N LEU A 867 9.76 18.92 -29.29
CA LEU A 867 8.46 19.20 -29.87
C LEU A 867 7.60 20.02 -28.92
N LEU A 868 7.51 19.64 -27.63
CA LEU A 868 6.78 20.43 -26.63
C LEU A 868 7.28 21.88 -26.55
N LYS A 869 8.61 22.08 -26.65
CA LYS A 869 9.21 23.42 -26.68
C LYS A 869 8.80 24.22 -27.91
N LYS A 870 8.77 23.59 -29.10
CA LYS A 870 8.35 24.24 -30.35
C LYS A 870 6.88 24.68 -30.31
N ILE A 871 6.01 23.89 -29.68
CA ILE A 871 4.59 24.22 -29.51
C ILE A 871 4.28 25.01 -28.22
N ASN A 872 5.28 25.62 -27.56
CA ASN A 872 5.11 26.24 -26.24
C ASN A 872 3.97 27.28 -26.17
N ALA A 873 3.70 28.01 -27.24
CA ALA A 873 2.59 28.97 -27.31
C ALA A 873 1.19 28.30 -27.23
N GLN A 874 1.10 27.03 -27.61
CA GLN A 874 -0.12 26.21 -27.61
C GLN A 874 -0.11 25.17 -26.48
N ALA A 875 0.94 25.09 -25.65
CA ALA A 875 1.16 23.97 -24.74
C ALA A 875 0.00 23.74 -23.76
N GLU A 876 -0.51 24.79 -23.12
CA GLU A 876 -1.67 24.66 -22.20
C GLU A 876 -2.93 24.23 -22.96
N THR A 877 -3.19 24.78 -24.14
CA THR A 877 -4.35 24.41 -24.96
C THR A 877 -4.26 22.98 -25.50
N VAL A 878 -3.05 22.50 -25.82
CA VAL A 878 -2.78 21.10 -26.22
C VAL A 878 -3.03 20.16 -25.04
N LYS A 879 -2.63 20.56 -23.84
CA LYS A 879 -2.91 19.82 -22.61
C LYS A 879 -4.41 19.75 -22.35
N ASP A 880 -5.15 20.85 -22.50
CA ASP A 880 -6.61 20.88 -22.37
C ASP A 880 -7.30 19.97 -23.39
N LEU A 881 -6.81 19.95 -24.63
CA LEU A 881 -7.31 19.03 -25.66
C LEU A 881 -7.05 17.57 -25.25
N ALA A 882 -5.89 17.26 -24.66
CA ALA A 882 -5.58 15.92 -24.17
C ALA A 882 -6.56 15.47 -23.07
N TYR A 883 -6.94 16.35 -22.14
CA TYR A 883 -8.00 16.05 -21.15
C TYR A 883 -9.35 15.79 -21.83
N CYS A 884 -9.72 16.61 -22.81
CA CYS A 884 -10.97 16.46 -23.56
C CYS A 884 -11.04 15.12 -24.32
N LEU A 885 -9.97 14.75 -25.03
CA LEU A 885 -9.91 13.49 -25.79
C LEU A 885 -9.78 12.26 -24.89
N TYR A 886 -9.19 12.40 -23.71
CA TYR A 886 -9.25 11.36 -22.68
C TYR A 886 -10.69 11.08 -22.26
N ASP A 887 -11.46 12.12 -21.88
CA ASP A 887 -12.85 11.96 -21.43
C ASP A 887 -13.72 11.31 -22.52
N ILE A 888 -13.61 11.80 -23.75
CA ILE A 888 -14.33 11.24 -24.90
C ILE A 888 -13.95 9.77 -25.11
N SER A 889 -12.66 9.44 -25.05
CA SER A 889 -12.17 8.07 -25.23
C SER A 889 -12.61 7.15 -24.10
N ALA A 890 -12.47 7.57 -22.85
CA ALA A 890 -12.73 6.76 -21.65
C ALA A 890 -14.24 6.58 -21.39
N ASN A 891 -15.00 7.68 -21.39
CA ASN A 891 -16.39 7.70 -20.93
C ASN A 891 -17.39 7.54 -22.07
N LYS A 892 -17.24 8.33 -23.16
CA LYS A 892 -18.23 8.35 -24.24
C LYS A 892 -18.05 7.18 -25.21
N ARG A 893 -16.82 6.93 -25.65
CA ARG A 893 -16.48 5.91 -26.67
C ARG A 893 -16.07 4.57 -26.08
N LYS A 894 -15.58 4.55 -24.84
CA LYS A 894 -15.02 3.37 -24.17
C LYS A 894 -13.85 2.74 -24.96
N ASP A 895 -13.03 3.57 -25.59
CA ASP A 895 -11.80 3.19 -26.30
C ASP A 895 -10.61 3.24 -25.33
N ALA A 896 -10.27 2.09 -24.75
CA ALA A 896 -9.21 1.99 -23.75
C ALA A 896 -7.81 2.29 -24.32
N LYS A 897 -7.57 2.04 -25.61
CA LYS A 897 -6.26 2.26 -26.24
C LYS A 897 -6.00 3.76 -26.34
N GLU A 898 -6.95 4.51 -26.89
CA GLU A 898 -6.87 5.97 -27.01
C GLU A 898 -6.81 6.65 -25.64
N ALA A 899 -7.65 6.22 -24.68
CA ALA A 899 -7.63 6.77 -23.33
C ALA A 899 -6.27 6.57 -22.62
N THR A 900 -5.59 5.44 -22.86
CA THR A 900 -4.27 5.16 -22.26
C THR A 900 -3.22 6.14 -22.77
N ALA A 901 -3.23 6.46 -24.06
CA ALA A 901 -2.26 7.35 -24.69
C ALA A 901 -2.33 8.78 -24.13
N TYR A 902 -3.52 9.37 -24.10
CA TYR A 902 -3.71 10.73 -23.56
C TYR A 902 -3.40 10.80 -22.06
N ASN A 903 -3.79 9.77 -21.29
CA ASN A 903 -3.47 9.72 -19.86
C ASN A 903 -1.97 9.61 -19.58
N ALA A 904 -1.23 8.86 -20.40
CA ALA A 904 0.21 8.71 -20.25
C ALA A 904 0.94 10.04 -20.53
N LEU A 905 0.56 10.75 -21.60
CA LEU A 905 1.14 12.05 -21.93
C LEU A 905 0.89 13.08 -20.82
N ILE A 906 -0.32 13.15 -20.28
CA ILE A 906 -0.66 14.10 -19.21
C ILE A 906 0.06 13.77 -17.90
N ALA A 907 0.20 12.47 -17.58
CA ALA A 907 0.92 12.04 -16.39
C ALA A 907 2.40 12.46 -16.40
N ASP A 908 3.02 12.53 -17.59
CA ASP A 908 4.42 12.92 -17.78
C ASP A 908 4.60 14.41 -18.12
N TRP A 909 3.51 15.18 -18.20
CA TRP A 909 3.51 16.57 -18.70
C TRP A 909 4.48 17.48 -17.94
N ALA A 910 4.54 17.35 -16.61
CA ALA A 910 5.42 18.16 -15.76
C ALA A 910 6.90 17.91 -16.05
N GLU A 911 7.29 16.64 -16.13
CA GLU A 911 8.66 16.23 -16.44
C GLU A 911 9.03 16.57 -17.88
N LEU A 912 8.09 16.42 -18.81
CA LEU A 912 8.27 16.83 -20.20
C LEU A 912 8.47 18.34 -20.32
N THR A 913 7.72 19.14 -19.55
CA THR A 913 7.87 20.61 -19.49
C THR A 913 9.23 21.00 -18.89
N LYS A 914 9.69 20.31 -17.83
CA LYS A 914 11.03 20.51 -17.26
C LYS A 914 12.13 20.16 -18.28
N ALA A 915 11.98 19.04 -18.98
CA ALA A 915 12.91 18.61 -20.03
C ALA A 915 12.93 19.63 -21.19
N ALA A 916 11.76 20.13 -21.61
CA ALA A 916 11.63 21.16 -22.63
C ALA A 916 12.32 22.47 -22.21
N ALA A 917 12.13 22.90 -20.96
CA ALA A 917 12.78 24.10 -20.41
C ALA A 917 14.31 23.97 -20.31
N ALA A 918 14.84 22.75 -20.16
CA ALA A 918 16.29 22.48 -20.08
C ALA A 918 16.99 22.45 -21.45
N ILE A 919 16.26 22.42 -22.56
CA ILE A 919 16.83 22.46 -23.90
C ILE A 919 17.29 23.89 -24.19
N HIS A 920 18.59 24.10 -24.37
CA HIS A 920 19.11 25.38 -24.86
C HIS A 920 18.87 25.51 -26.35
N ASP A 921 18.26 26.63 -26.73
CA ASP A 921 17.98 26.95 -28.13
C ASP A 921 19.31 27.25 -28.85
N THR A 922 19.73 26.39 -29.76
CA THR A 922 20.87 26.62 -30.66
C THR A 922 20.44 27.09 -32.05
N SER A 923 19.18 27.48 -32.24
CA SER A 923 18.64 27.85 -33.56
C SER A 923 18.69 29.35 -33.88
N GLY A 924 19.00 30.22 -32.91
CA GLY A 924 19.28 31.64 -33.16
C GLY A 924 20.79 31.94 -33.14
N ASP A 925 21.29 32.64 -34.16
CA ASP A 925 22.68 33.15 -34.32
C ASP A 925 23.78 32.17 -34.73
N ARG A 926 23.68 31.69 -35.98
CA ARG A 926 24.84 31.21 -36.75
C ARG A 926 25.69 32.32 -37.39
N GLN A 927 25.47 33.61 -37.08
CA GLN A 927 26.10 34.71 -37.82
C GLN A 927 26.82 35.79 -37.00
N THR A 928 27.17 35.54 -35.73
CA THR A 928 27.98 36.49 -34.94
C THR A 928 29.07 35.81 -34.12
N ARG A 929 29.80 34.88 -34.74
CA ARG A 929 30.99 34.27 -34.15
C ARG A 929 32.20 34.30 -35.10
N MET A 930 32.51 35.49 -35.62
CA MET A 930 33.89 35.91 -35.89
C MET A 930 34.01 37.42 -35.67
N ASP A 931 35.00 37.77 -34.85
CA ASP A 931 35.55 39.09 -34.51
C ASP A 931 34.80 40.02 -33.53
N ILE A 932 35.47 40.17 -32.37
CA ILE A 932 35.36 41.15 -31.25
C ILE A 932 34.44 40.76 -30.09
#